data_AF-A0A924RQL8-F1
#
_entry.id   AF-A0A924RQL8-F1
#
_cell.length_a   1.000
_cell.length_b   1.000
_cell.length_c   1.000
_cell.angle_alpha   90.00
_cell.angle_beta   90.00
_cell.angle_gamma   90.00
#
_symmetry.space_group_name_H-M   'P 1'
#
loop_
_entity.id
_entity.type
_entity.pdbx_description
1 polymer ?
#
loop_
_entity_poly.entity_id
_entity_poly.type
_entity_poly.pdbx_seq_one_letter_code
_entity_poly.pdbx_strand_id
1 'polypeptide(L)'
;MPLHFKPSSSRPTQPLVSTRWGTALLLTGALLGCNSNPSRSPSSPSQVQPNPTNVLGIVQVQVKGVGDSAPQVQTSFIATNPALSSQSVLSSQGVTAYNPNITPVKFVKANLSFSDQVAAGATTRFVTTVLDVENTSDTPFENLSLVALNYLGYTDGGSAVGNIKNAQDAAVTSPAAAARAFIPTHGMLRLGGGMKVLPGQAHLQVFAESELPNLQNAVDTVVTGSSDTVLGYGFVAHNLAGGRSIGAKTCAGPQCNLGEVALSYKFERTTLSRAQEPWSFTLIFALLDDSERTVSQSLEEQNDDSGVLARASSLGASRIRTLSGSSYNGANAIKVGGAKVALAVDTTFPNEVWLGSKPTPAPGGAQLWSDPGTWGGTVPIETSSVTIPAGKRVILDRNAKVKNVNVLGTLEFADQDLELTTDYIMLHGKLSVGSAAKPFTKKATLTFTGISGENVMDMGTRGILNMNGTLELFGEGGRTPWTRLSATAAKGAVQIQVDRAGGWKVGDRIALASTDYDFAQAEEFTLTAVSGNTLTLSAPLKYEHFGQAQSYGGKILESRAEVALLSRNITVQGDASSETSKFGAQVMTMGSGQAYIDGVEFTRVGQKKATGRYPIHFHLLGDGGANSFVKNSSIHNSYNRCLTVHGTNKLTIQNNAAYNAPGHCYFLEDGAETGNVLEGNLGFSIRRPADADRLLPTDNRPSVFWITHPNNVVRNNVAAGAEWGVGFWYALPQKPMGLSSSQTGIFPLRSALGEFSGNLAHSSGETGLDVDHGPDANGNQTGNAHHIARADPADENSTILVSTFANFSAYKNRTRGAWLRGTEHRLTGAILADSAVGATFASNKSYLENSVVVGETANKGNPQSWEKVGPDGRSLPFPWEDANDLLHGGYKFPIRGFEYYDGLVGARNVNFFNFTPNATRQAGALGYLRNNRLSLVPQNFLEEATFSSANPVYQENPEANRDGDLSAVFVDVGGVVTGTAGKSVVVNNPFLNKDCTLKAEWNSLICPNQYTSFGLERVGGSGGIVPVTVARADGVTQTLSGTDDANSSNVWSTVIKNAAYTVTPTGTQNRWRLHLRNGKPSEWLRVALPWSAATAYIYRDWWVDNRNRLGAALSLTELDASTGDKYRLEGGKLYLKLLVKNQPNYDWAALDVCGTDLCK
;
A
#
# COMPACT_ATOMS: atom_id res chain seq x y z
N MET A 1 -10.01 28.08 -26.16
CA MET A 1 -9.45 29.42 -25.86
C MET A 1 -8.16 29.24 -25.07
N PRO A 2 -7.01 29.82 -25.45
CA PRO A 2 -5.87 29.89 -24.57
C PRO A 2 -5.71 31.32 -24.02
N LEU A 3 -5.54 31.46 -22.71
CA LEU A 3 -5.01 32.67 -22.10
C LEU A 3 -3.68 32.33 -21.43
N HIS A 4 -2.63 32.98 -21.94
CA HIS A 4 -1.30 33.05 -21.40
C HIS A 4 -1.27 33.75 -20.04
N PHE A 5 -0.41 33.28 -19.13
CA PHE A 5 0.29 34.18 -18.20
C PHE A 5 1.73 33.72 -17.94
N LYS A 6 2.66 34.66 -18.10
CA LYS A 6 4.05 34.60 -17.66
C LYS A 6 4.16 34.99 -16.17
N PRO A 7 5.24 34.59 -15.48
CA PRO A 7 5.38 34.66 -14.02
C PRO A 7 6.12 35.93 -13.55
N SER A 8 5.91 36.33 -12.30
CA SER A 8 6.86 37.17 -11.56
C SER A 8 6.94 36.81 -10.08
N SER A 9 8.15 36.98 -9.58
CA SER A 9 8.75 36.54 -8.32
C SER A 9 8.54 37.48 -7.14
N SER A 10 8.59 36.94 -5.92
CA SER A 10 9.53 37.32 -4.81
C SER A 10 8.91 37.29 -3.39
N ARG A 11 9.65 36.64 -2.48
CA ARG A 11 9.57 36.60 -0.99
C ARG A 11 10.17 37.90 -0.38
N PRO A 12 10.38 38.06 0.95
CA PRO A 12 9.73 37.52 2.19
C PRO A 12 9.47 38.62 3.26
N THR A 13 8.88 38.30 4.42
CA THR A 13 9.41 38.59 5.80
C THR A 13 8.40 38.20 6.92
N GLN A 14 8.91 37.62 8.02
CA GLN A 14 8.26 37.46 9.34
C GLN A 14 8.58 38.71 10.24
N PRO A 15 8.44 38.75 11.61
CA PRO A 15 7.84 37.87 12.64
C PRO A 15 7.08 38.62 13.79
N LEU A 16 6.70 37.89 14.87
CA LEU A 16 6.61 38.22 16.33
C LEU A 16 5.30 37.67 16.97
N VAL A 17 5.29 36.69 17.91
CA VAL A 17 5.67 36.61 19.35
C VAL A 17 4.51 36.89 20.35
N SER A 18 4.50 36.10 21.45
CA SER A 18 3.85 36.28 22.77
C SER A 18 2.47 35.58 22.97
N THR A 19 2.28 34.53 23.80
CA THR A 19 2.33 34.32 25.29
C THR A 19 1.01 34.55 26.06
N ARG A 20 0.38 33.42 26.51
CA ARG A 20 0.18 32.99 27.93
C ARG A 20 -1.14 33.35 28.69
N TRP A 21 -1.60 32.35 29.49
CA TRP A 21 -2.47 32.33 30.70
C TRP A 21 -4.01 32.25 30.62
N GLY A 22 -4.60 31.41 31.49
CA GLY A 22 -5.97 31.52 31.98
C GLY A 22 -6.59 30.21 32.51
N THR A 23 -6.66 30.06 33.83
CA THR A 23 -7.11 28.89 34.63
C THR A 23 -8.53 29.06 35.21
N ALA A 24 -9.11 27.96 35.75
CA ALA A 24 -10.10 27.87 36.87
C ALA A 24 -11.62 28.07 36.53
N LEU A 25 -12.64 27.48 37.18
CA LEU A 25 -12.87 26.37 38.14
C LEU A 25 -14.42 26.20 38.30
N LEU A 26 -14.92 24.96 38.36
CA LEU A 26 -15.89 24.38 39.33
C LEU A 26 -17.32 24.96 39.52
N LEU A 27 -18.33 24.06 39.55
CA LEU A 27 -19.22 23.89 40.71
C LEU A 27 -20.05 22.59 40.65
N THR A 28 -20.34 22.07 41.84
CA THR A 28 -20.92 20.77 42.24
C THR A 28 -22.39 20.89 42.69
N GLY A 29 -23.11 19.76 42.78
CA GLY A 29 -24.36 19.64 43.54
C GLY A 29 -25.07 18.28 43.38
N ALA A 30 -25.09 17.48 44.46
CA ALA A 30 -25.61 16.11 44.57
C ALA A 30 -26.95 16.04 45.35
N LEU A 31 -27.58 14.84 45.43
CA LEU A 31 -28.43 14.23 46.50
C LEU A 31 -29.31 13.10 45.88
N LEU A 32 -29.74 11.99 46.50
CA LEU A 32 -29.25 10.98 47.46
C LEU A 32 -30.37 9.91 47.62
N GLY A 33 -30.05 8.63 47.88
CA GLY A 33 -30.96 7.62 48.53
C GLY A 33 -31.09 6.26 47.82
N CYS A 34 -30.26 5.24 48.11
CA CYS A 34 -30.41 4.16 49.14
C CYS A 34 -31.26 2.94 48.67
N ASN A 35 -30.94 1.64 48.87
CA ASN A 35 -29.82 0.91 49.47
C ASN A 35 -30.01 -0.61 49.19
N SER A 36 -28.96 -1.38 48.87
CA SER A 36 -28.66 -2.72 49.42
C SER A 36 -27.39 -3.33 48.80
N ASN A 37 -26.45 -3.68 49.69
CA ASN A 37 -25.15 -4.34 49.49
C ASN A 37 -25.27 -5.76 50.13
N PRO A 38 -24.36 -6.75 49.94
CA PRO A 38 -22.90 -6.58 49.94
C PRO A 38 -22.09 -7.49 48.98
N SER A 39 -20.98 -6.98 48.43
CA SER A 39 -19.61 -7.52 48.61
C SER A 39 -18.68 -6.95 47.53
N ARG A 40 -17.54 -6.43 47.98
CA ARG A 40 -16.56 -5.64 47.23
C ARG A 40 -15.74 -6.50 46.27
N SER A 41 -15.57 -6.00 45.05
CA SER A 41 -14.27 -6.03 44.36
C SER A 41 -14.01 -4.64 43.75
N PRO A 42 -12.80 -4.08 43.92
CA PRO A 42 -12.49 -2.69 43.64
C PRO A 42 -12.30 -2.40 42.15
N SER A 43 -12.75 -1.20 41.77
CA SER A 43 -12.49 -0.47 40.53
C SER A 43 -11.08 -0.65 39.97
N SER A 44 -11.00 -0.91 38.66
CA SER A 44 -9.80 -0.69 37.86
C SER A 44 -9.37 0.78 37.97
N PRO A 45 -8.15 1.08 38.44
CA PRO A 45 -7.59 2.41 38.32
C PRO A 45 -7.27 2.73 36.87
N SER A 46 -7.50 3.99 36.52
CA SER A 46 -6.96 4.71 35.37
C SER A 46 -5.51 4.34 35.03
N GLN A 47 -5.21 4.33 33.74
CA GLN A 47 -3.87 4.23 33.17
C GLN A 47 -2.84 5.08 33.92
N VAL A 48 -1.83 4.41 34.46
CA VAL A 48 -0.50 4.95 34.67
C VAL A 48 0.46 3.92 34.08
N GLN A 49 1.16 4.30 33.01
CA GLN A 49 2.42 3.66 32.63
C GLN A 49 3.45 4.02 33.71
N PRO A 50 4.12 3.07 34.37
CA PRO A 50 5.31 3.38 35.16
C PRO A 50 6.53 2.72 34.53
N ASN A 51 7.38 3.51 33.91
CA ASN A 51 8.81 3.38 34.14
C ASN A 51 9.30 4.82 34.44
N PRO A 52 9.99 5.05 35.55
CA PRO A 52 11.37 4.62 35.66
C PRO A 52 11.75 3.96 36.99
N THR A 53 12.71 3.05 36.91
CA THR A 53 13.60 2.59 37.97
C THR A 53 14.23 3.79 38.69
N ASN A 54 13.66 4.23 39.82
CA ASN A 54 14.24 5.34 40.59
C ASN A 54 15.46 4.83 41.36
N VAL A 55 16.66 5.36 41.04
CA VAL A 55 17.84 5.11 41.85
C VAL A 55 17.71 5.88 43.16
N LEU A 56 17.65 5.13 44.26
CA LEU A 56 17.43 5.64 45.61
C LEU A 56 18.72 6.19 46.22
N GLY A 57 19.88 5.75 45.72
CA GLY A 57 21.21 6.20 46.12
C GLY A 57 22.30 5.18 45.80
N ILE A 58 23.56 5.58 46.01
CA ILE A 58 24.71 4.66 45.94
C ILE A 58 25.06 4.22 47.35
N VAL A 59 25.05 2.91 47.60
CA VAL A 59 25.39 2.34 48.90
C VAL A 59 26.80 1.74 48.88
N GLN A 60 27.52 2.00 49.95
CA GLN A 60 28.81 1.44 50.28
C GLN A 60 28.64 0.46 51.44
N VAL A 61 29.15 -0.77 51.28
CA VAL A 61 29.18 -1.80 52.33
C VAL A 61 30.62 -2.15 52.63
N GLN A 62 31.12 -1.75 53.80
CA GLN A 62 32.45 -2.10 54.28
C GLN A 62 32.38 -3.35 55.14
N VAL A 63 33.17 -4.36 54.79
CA VAL A 63 33.29 -5.63 55.51
C VAL A 63 34.67 -5.69 56.14
N LYS A 64 34.75 -5.95 57.45
CA LYS A 64 36.00 -6.10 58.20
C LYS A 64 35.98 -7.37 59.06
N GLY A 65 37.14 -8.00 59.21
CA GLY A 65 37.31 -9.13 60.13
C GLY A 65 36.89 -10.48 59.56
N VAL A 66 37.23 -10.78 58.30
CA VAL A 66 36.85 -12.02 57.57
C VAL A 66 37.59 -13.28 58.07
N GLY A 67 38.12 -13.28 59.31
CA GLY A 67 38.72 -14.47 59.94
C GLY A 67 38.60 -14.48 61.46
N ASP A 68 39.68 -14.73 62.22
CA ASP A 68 39.63 -15.12 63.65
C ASP A 68 39.13 -14.04 64.65
N SER A 69 38.73 -12.84 64.19
CA SER A 69 38.21 -11.75 65.04
C SER A 69 36.71 -11.55 64.85
N ALA A 70 36.02 -10.95 65.83
CA ALA A 70 34.60 -10.62 65.70
C ALA A 70 34.35 -9.72 64.46
N PRO A 71 33.58 -10.18 63.46
CA PRO A 71 33.40 -9.45 62.21
C PRO A 71 32.60 -8.16 62.42
N GLN A 72 32.88 -7.16 61.59
CA GLN A 72 32.20 -5.86 61.59
C GLN A 72 31.76 -5.51 60.18
N VAL A 73 30.51 -5.10 60.01
CA VAL A 73 29.95 -4.65 58.73
C VAL A 73 29.40 -3.25 58.93
N GLN A 74 29.79 -2.32 58.06
CA GLN A 74 29.33 -0.93 58.09
C GLN A 74 28.73 -0.57 56.73
N THR A 75 27.53 0.00 56.73
CA THR A 75 26.84 0.49 55.52
C THR A 75 26.73 2.01 55.55
N SER A 76 27.05 2.68 54.44
CA SER A 76 26.90 4.13 54.29
C SER A 76 26.45 4.49 52.88
N PHE A 77 25.72 5.60 52.70
CA PHE A 77 25.41 6.13 51.37
C PHE A 77 26.52 7.07 50.91
N ILE A 78 26.93 6.98 49.63
CA ILE A 78 27.89 7.90 49.02
C ILE A 78 27.12 9.15 48.58
N ALA A 79 27.52 10.33 49.07
CA ALA A 79 26.90 11.61 48.73
C ALA A 79 27.21 11.99 47.28
N THR A 80 26.20 11.97 46.39
CA THR A 80 26.36 12.33 44.97
C THR A 80 25.96 13.78 44.66
N ASN A 81 25.63 14.59 45.67
CA ASN A 81 25.27 16.01 45.55
C ASN A 81 26.10 16.87 46.54
N PRO A 82 26.76 17.96 46.11
CA PRO A 82 27.52 18.87 46.98
C PRO A 82 26.74 19.42 48.20
N ALA A 83 25.40 19.43 48.14
CA ALA A 83 24.53 19.81 49.26
C ALA A 83 24.48 18.77 50.41
N LEU A 84 25.07 17.59 50.24
CA LEU A 84 25.07 16.49 51.23
C LEU A 84 26.44 16.29 51.90
N SER A 85 27.36 17.25 51.76
CA SER A 85 28.77 17.13 52.13
C SER A 85 29.10 17.30 53.62
N SER A 86 28.13 17.16 54.53
CA SER A 86 28.42 17.15 55.97
C SER A 86 27.62 16.08 56.69
N GLN A 87 28.23 14.91 56.90
CA GLN A 87 28.17 14.11 58.13
C GLN A 87 28.70 12.70 57.85
N SER A 88 29.97 12.48 58.20
CA SER A 88 30.49 11.14 58.47
C SER A 88 30.12 10.75 59.89
N VAL A 89 29.56 9.55 60.09
CA VAL A 89 29.44 8.96 61.43
C VAL A 89 29.85 7.48 61.38
N LEU A 90 30.98 7.20 62.05
CA LEU A 90 31.35 5.92 62.60
C LEU A 90 30.63 5.76 63.95
N SER A 91 30.10 4.58 64.27
CA SER A 91 30.37 3.97 65.58
C SER A 91 30.07 2.47 65.58
N SER A 92 30.74 1.78 66.49
CA SER A 92 30.91 0.32 66.58
C SER A 92 29.83 -0.42 67.36
N GLN A 93 28.80 0.24 67.91
CA GLN A 93 27.65 -0.41 68.55
C GLN A 93 26.46 0.55 68.59
N GLY A 94 25.29 0.13 68.09
CA GLY A 94 24.00 0.78 68.38
C GLY A 94 23.54 1.85 67.38
N VAL A 95 22.35 1.63 66.86
CA VAL A 95 21.60 2.42 65.86
C VAL A 95 21.25 3.83 66.35
N THR A 96 21.61 4.89 65.59
CA THR A 96 20.91 6.15 65.21
C THR A 96 21.95 7.26 64.91
N ALA A 97 21.83 8.16 63.92
CA ALA A 97 20.68 8.89 63.42
C ALA A 97 20.64 8.99 61.87
N TYR A 98 19.40 9.09 61.36
CA TYR A 98 18.99 9.10 59.95
C TYR A 98 18.26 10.41 59.66
N ASN A 99 18.48 11.00 58.47
CA ASN A 99 17.64 12.10 57.95
C ASN A 99 16.56 11.50 57.03
N PRO A 100 15.27 11.50 57.43
CA PRO A 100 14.17 10.92 56.64
C PRO A 100 13.86 11.60 55.32
N ASN A 101 14.48 12.74 55.03
CA ASN A 101 14.07 13.56 53.88
C ASN A 101 14.88 13.30 52.60
N ILE A 102 15.84 12.37 52.59
CA ILE A 102 16.82 12.28 51.48
C ILE A 102 17.02 10.86 50.92
N THR A 103 16.77 9.77 51.67
CA THR A 103 16.91 8.40 51.13
C THR A 103 15.92 7.43 51.77
N PRO A 104 15.01 6.78 51.03
CA PRO A 104 13.85 6.05 51.59
C PRO A 104 14.15 4.66 52.20
N VAL A 105 15.42 4.29 52.37
CA VAL A 105 15.87 2.98 52.88
C VAL A 105 16.86 3.14 54.03
N LYS A 106 16.72 2.33 55.08
CA LYS A 106 17.62 2.27 56.23
C LYS A 106 18.14 0.84 56.44
N PHE A 107 19.44 0.67 56.60
CA PHE A 107 20.04 -0.63 56.97
C PHE A 107 20.13 -0.71 58.51
N VAL A 108 19.44 -1.67 59.13
CA VAL A 108 19.23 -1.71 60.59
C VAL A 108 20.09 -2.73 61.31
N LYS A 109 20.53 -3.77 60.61
CA LYS A 109 21.37 -4.83 61.15
C LYS A 109 22.24 -5.41 60.04
N ALA A 110 23.41 -5.91 60.41
CA ALA A 110 24.27 -6.65 59.50
C ALA A 110 24.86 -7.87 60.22
N ASN A 111 24.87 -9.03 59.55
CA ASN A 111 25.54 -10.24 60.00
C ASN A 111 26.53 -10.69 58.93
N LEU A 112 27.72 -11.13 59.34
CA LEU A 112 28.72 -11.69 58.44
C LEU A 112 28.93 -13.16 58.76
N SER A 113 28.95 -14.00 57.72
CA SER A 113 29.31 -15.40 57.83
C SER A 113 30.28 -15.77 56.71
N PHE A 114 31.11 -16.79 56.94
CA PHE A 114 31.96 -17.35 55.91
C PHE A 114 32.03 -18.87 56.01
N SER A 115 32.34 -19.52 54.89
CA SER A 115 32.49 -20.96 54.76
C SER A 115 33.61 -21.29 53.80
N ASP A 116 34.48 -22.24 54.19
CA ASP A 116 35.62 -22.65 53.38
C ASP A 116 35.36 -24.01 52.72
N GLN A 117 35.53 -24.05 51.40
CA GLN A 117 35.59 -25.27 50.61
C GLN A 117 37.05 -25.61 50.30
N VAL A 118 37.49 -26.79 50.70
CA VAL A 118 38.85 -27.29 50.44
C VAL A 118 38.79 -28.29 49.29
N ALA A 119 39.49 -28.01 48.19
CA ALA A 119 39.63 -28.90 47.05
C ALA A 119 41.09 -28.94 46.60
N ALA A 120 41.72 -30.13 46.61
CA ALA A 120 43.04 -30.45 46.05
C ALA A 120 44.02 -29.27 45.89
N GLY A 121 44.43 -28.65 47.01
CA GLY A 121 45.46 -27.60 47.04
C GLY A 121 44.95 -26.15 46.98
N ALA A 122 43.67 -25.91 46.71
CA ALA A 122 43.03 -24.58 46.77
C ALA A 122 41.93 -24.55 47.84
N THR A 123 41.82 -23.45 48.58
CA THR A 123 40.73 -23.23 49.55
C THR A 123 39.88 -22.07 49.07
N THR A 124 38.66 -22.32 48.58
CA THR A 124 37.72 -21.24 48.23
C THR A 124 36.97 -20.81 49.47
N ARG A 125 36.99 -19.51 49.77
CA ARG A 125 36.17 -18.91 50.83
C ARG A 125 34.92 -18.30 50.24
N PHE A 126 33.78 -18.66 50.80
CA PHE A 126 32.49 -18.02 50.55
C PHE A 126 32.22 -17.08 51.71
N VAL A 127 31.94 -15.81 51.41
CA VAL A 127 31.61 -14.78 52.39
C VAL A 127 30.20 -14.30 52.10
N THR A 128 29.33 -14.33 53.11
CA THR A 128 27.94 -13.88 53.00
C THR A 128 27.67 -12.83 54.05
N THR A 129 27.38 -11.61 53.57
CA THR A 129 26.97 -10.47 54.38
C THR A 129 25.46 -10.30 54.27
N VAL A 130 24.75 -10.52 55.36
CA VAL A 130 23.29 -10.38 55.44
C VAL A 130 22.97 -9.02 56.04
N LEU A 131 22.17 -8.22 55.34
CA LEU A 131 21.76 -6.88 55.76
C LEU A 131 20.25 -6.84 55.96
N ASP A 132 19.80 -6.40 57.12
CA ASP A 132 18.38 -6.10 57.36
C ASP A 132 18.09 -4.69 56.83
N VAL A 133 17.07 -4.58 55.97
CA VAL A 133 16.62 -3.34 55.34
C VAL A 133 15.26 -2.93 55.89
N GLU A 134 15.12 -1.65 56.24
CA GLU A 134 13.88 -1.03 56.70
C GLU A 134 13.44 0.03 55.67
N ASN A 135 12.20 -0.07 55.21
CA ASN A 135 11.57 0.98 54.42
C ASN A 135 11.04 2.07 55.36
N THR A 136 11.59 3.27 55.22
CA THR A 136 11.26 4.44 56.03
C THR A 136 10.37 5.43 55.29
N SER A 137 9.98 5.14 54.05
CA SER A 137 9.14 5.98 53.21
C SER A 137 7.65 5.66 53.34
N ASP A 138 6.79 6.56 52.84
CA ASP A 138 5.34 6.37 52.80
C ASP A 138 4.87 5.44 51.68
N THR A 139 5.79 4.94 50.84
CA THR A 139 5.51 4.08 49.70
C THR A 139 6.19 2.71 49.88
N PRO A 140 5.51 1.59 49.61
CA PRO A 140 6.16 0.28 49.61
C PRO A 140 7.19 0.17 48.47
N PHE A 141 8.21 -0.65 48.66
CA PHE A 141 9.07 -1.11 47.56
C PHE A 141 8.50 -2.40 46.97
N GLU A 142 8.48 -2.51 45.65
CA GLU A 142 7.96 -3.69 44.96
C GLU A 142 9.03 -4.77 44.78
N ASN A 143 10.28 -4.39 44.47
CA ASN A 143 11.42 -5.28 44.31
C ASN A 143 12.76 -4.54 44.55
N LEU A 144 13.07 -4.26 45.82
CA LEU A 144 14.29 -3.52 46.19
C LEU A 144 15.57 -4.29 45.80
N SER A 145 16.35 -3.72 44.90
CA SER A 145 17.52 -4.34 44.27
C SER A 145 18.80 -3.51 44.45
N LEU A 146 19.91 -4.18 44.75
CA LEU A 146 21.26 -3.64 44.85
C LEU A 146 22.05 -4.06 43.60
N VAL A 147 22.18 -3.16 42.64
CA VAL A 147 22.86 -3.42 41.36
C VAL A 147 24.35 -3.08 41.47
N ALA A 148 25.21 -4.02 41.09
CA ALA A 148 26.66 -3.89 41.23
C ALA A 148 27.22 -2.79 40.32
N LEU A 149 28.02 -1.90 40.91
CA LEU A 149 28.53 -0.71 40.23
C LEU A 149 30.06 -0.64 40.35
N ASN A 150 30.75 -0.51 39.22
CA ASN A 150 32.13 -0.05 39.21
C ASN A 150 32.13 1.47 39.38
N TYR A 151 32.42 1.93 40.60
CA TYR A 151 32.36 3.33 41.02
C TYR A 151 33.77 3.89 41.24
N LEU A 152 34.21 4.73 40.31
CA LEU A 152 35.58 5.22 40.22
C LEU A 152 36.02 5.90 41.53
N GLY A 153 37.18 5.48 42.05
CA GLY A 153 37.74 5.99 43.31
C GLY A 153 37.31 5.23 44.56
N TYR A 154 36.34 4.32 44.48
CA TYR A 154 35.92 3.44 45.59
C TYR A 154 36.06 1.96 45.27
N THR A 155 35.93 1.59 43.99
CA THR A 155 36.10 0.22 43.51
C THR A 155 37.43 0.05 42.79
N ASP A 156 37.96 -1.17 42.85
CA ASP A 156 39.22 -1.54 42.27
C ASP A 156 39.01 -2.38 41.01
N GLY A 157 39.74 -2.00 39.97
CA GLY A 157 39.97 -2.76 38.75
C GLY A 157 38.75 -3.07 37.86
N GLY A 158 37.58 -2.47 38.10
CA GLY A 158 36.38 -2.69 37.29
C GLY A 158 35.34 -3.60 37.94
N SER A 159 35.52 -4.00 39.20
CA SER A 159 34.49 -4.70 40.00
C SER A 159 33.61 -3.71 40.77
N ALA A 160 32.63 -4.25 41.50
CA ALA A 160 31.97 -3.58 42.61
C ALA A 160 32.77 -3.64 43.92
N VAL A 161 33.98 -4.19 43.93
CA VAL A 161 34.81 -4.41 45.13
C VAL A 161 35.99 -3.46 45.13
N GLY A 162 36.34 -2.89 46.28
CA GLY A 162 37.55 -2.07 46.43
C GLY A 162 38.02 -1.93 47.88
N ASN A 163 39.06 -1.14 48.11
CA ASN A 163 39.66 -0.95 49.45
C ASN A 163 40.01 -2.27 50.15
N ILE A 164 40.58 -3.22 49.41
CA ILE A 164 40.91 -4.55 49.91
C ILE A 164 42.18 -4.49 50.76
N LYS A 165 42.07 -4.94 52.01
CA LYS A 165 43.20 -5.04 52.94
C LYS A 165 43.38 -6.45 53.46
N ASN A 166 44.61 -6.78 53.82
CA ASN A 166 45.00 -8.06 54.41
C ASN A 166 44.77 -8.12 55.93
N ALA A 167 45.10 -9.26 56.54
CA ALA A 167 44.89 -9.51 57.96
C ALA A 167 45.66 -8.56 58.90
N GLN A 168 46.63 -7.80 58.39
CA GLN A 168 47.39 -6.77 59.11
C GLN A 168 46.83 -5.34 58.88
N ASP A 169 45.65 -5.23 58.26
CA ASP A 169 45.03 -3.95 57.86
C ASP A 169 45.86 -3.13 56.85
N ALA A 170 46.80 -3.76 56.15
CA ALA A 170 47.57 -3.18 55.06
C ALA A 170 46.92 -3.48 53.70
N ALA A 171 47.06 -2.58 52.73
CA ALA A 171 46.60 -2.82 51.36
C ALA A 171 47.29 -4.05 50.75
N VAL A 172 46.53 -4.86 50.01
CA VAL A 172 47.09 -6.01 49.27
C VAL A 172 47.98 -5.53 48.11
N THR A 173 48.93 -6.34 47.65
CA THR A 173 49.96 -5.90 46.67
C THR A 173 49.39 -5.53 45.31
N SER A 174 48.26 -6.12 44.92
CA SER A 174 47.51 -5.71 43.73
C SER A 174 46.01 -5.64 44.06
N PRO A 175 45.51 -4.49 44.57
CA PRO A 175 44.10 -4.32 44.93
C PRO A 175 43.17 -4.56 43.76
N ALA A 176 43.56 -4.07 42.58
CA ALA A 176 42.88 -4.37 41.33
C ALA A 176 42.79 -5.88 41.13
N ALA A 177 43.89 -6.66 41.21
CA ALA A 177 43.89 -8.11 41.02
C ALA A 177 43.04 -8.87 42.06
N ALA A 178 43.15 -8.47 43.32
CA ALA A 178 42.38 -9.06 44.41
C ALA A 178 40.88 -8.82 44.23
N ALA A 179 40.48 -7.63 43.76
CA ALA A 179 39.08 -7.31 43.46
C ALA A 179 38.54 -8.16 42.30
N ARG A 180 39.39 -8.53 41.31
CA ARG A 180 39.08 -9.48 40.21
C ARG A 180 38.60 -10.83 40.75
N ALA A 181 39.19 -11.24 41.87
CA ALA A 181 39.01 -12.58 42.41
C ALA A 181 37.69 -12.76 43.18
N PHE A 182 36.95 -11.68 43.47
CA PHE A 182 35.64 -11.76 44.12
C PHE A 182 34.55 -12.08 43.10
N ILE A 183 34.04 -13.31 43.14
CA ILE A 183 32.98 -13.79 42.25
C ILE A 183 31.65 -13.77 43.02
N PRO A 184 30.60 -13.09 42.54
CA PRO A 184 29.29 -13.09 43.19
C PRO A 184 28.63 -14.47 43.10
N THR A 185 27.92 -14.87 44.15
CA THR A 185 27.19 -16.14 44.24
C THR A 185 25.97 -15.99 45.15
N HIS A 186 25.12 -17.00 45.30
CA HIS A 186 24.09 -17.02 46.34
C HIS A 186 24.74 -17.20 47.73
N GLY A 187 23.99 -17.05 48.83
CA GLY A 187 24.51 -17.40 50.16
C GLY A 187 24.85 -18.88 50.21
N MET A 188 26.09 -19.25 50.54
CA MET A 188 26.56 -20.64 50.50
C MET A 188 27.01 -21.13 51.89
N LEU A 189 26.64 -22.37 52.24
CA LEU A 189 27.12 -23.08 53.43
C LEU A 189 27.54 -24.51 53.06
N ARG A 190 28.55 -25.02 53.77
CA ARG A 190 28.99 -26.40 53.60
C ARG A 190 28.03 -27.37 54.29
N LEU A 191 27.31 -28.18 53.51
CA LEU A 191 26.34 -29.18 53.97
C LEU A 191 26.55 -30.51 53.23
N GLY A 192 26.67 -31.62 53.97
CA GLY A 192 26.76 -32.97 53.38
C GLY A 192 27.95 -33.20 52.45
N GLY A 193 29.11 -32.59 52.74
CA GLY A 193 30.35 -32.78 51.98
C GLY A 193 30.61 -31.76 50.86
N GLY A 194 29.63 -30.93 50.49
CA GLY A 194 29.74 -29.90 49.45
C GLY A 194 29.13 -28.55 49.86
N MET A 195 29.30 -27.53 49.03
CA MET A 195 28.65 -26.23 49.22
C MET A 195 27.21 -26.29 48.69
N LYS A 196 26.26 -25.80 49.49
CA LYS A 196 24.85 -25.66 49.12
C LYS A 196 24.36 -24.25 49.40
N VAL A 197 23.34 -23.82 48.66
CA VAL A 197 22.69 -22.54 48.92
C VAL A 197 22.02 -22.57 50.30
N LEU A 198 22.27 -21.52 51.08
CA LEU A 198 21.68 -21.31 52.40
C LEU A 198 20.17 -21.06 52.25
N PRO A 199 19.32 -21.78 53.01
CA PRO A 199 17.88 -21.55 53.01
C PRO A 199 17.57 -20.08 53.27
N GLY A 200 16.83 -19.45 52.36
CA GLY A 200 16.46 -18.04 52.46
C GLY A 200 17.51 -17.03 51.98
N GLN A 201 18.69 -17.44 51.49
CA GLN A 201 19.75 -16.49 51.07
C GLN A 201 20.10 -16.57 49.58
N ALA A 202 19.15 -16.99 48.76
CA ALA A 202 19.28 -17.06 47.31
C ALA A 202 19.02 -15.69 46.64
N HIS A 203 19.80 -14.67 47.01
CA HIS A 203 19.51 -13.27 46.68
C HIS A 203 20.21 -12.73 45.42
N LEU A 204 21.20 -13.42 44.87
CA LEU A 204 21.85 -13.05 43.60
C LEU A 204 20.83 -12.92 42.45
N GLN A 205 20.93 -11.81 41.72
CA GLN A 205 20.20 -11.56 40.48
C GLN A 205 21.20 -11.21 39.38
N VAL A 206 21.01 -11.78 38.19
CA VAL A 206 21.75 -11.41 36.98
C VAL A 206 20.83 -10.74 35.97
N PHE A 207 21.35 -9.73 35.30
CA PHE A 207 20.64 -8.92 34.32
C PHE A 207 21.07 -9.30 32.89
N ALA A 208 20.14 -9.26 31.95
CA ALA A 208 20.42 -9.47 30.54
C ALA A 208 21.16 -8.26 29.95
N GLU A 209 21.97 -8.49 28.91
CA GLU A 209 22.71 -7.41 28.24
C GLU A 209 21.78 -6.29 27.72
N SER A 210 20.56 -6.64 27.30
CA SER A 210 19.53 -5.68 26.87
C SER A 210 19.00 -4.77 27.99
N GLU A 211 19.18 -5.16 29.26
CA GLU A 211 18.71 -4.41 30.43
C GLU A 211 19.77 -3.41 30.92
N LEU A 212 21.04 -3.65 30.59
CA LEU A 212 22.17 -2.84 31.08
C LEU A 212 22.10 -1.37 30.68
N PRO A 213 21.71 -0.97 29.45
CA PRO A 213 21.61 0.45 29.11
C PRO A 213 20.56 1.19 29.93
N ASN A 214 19.43 0.54 30.27
CA ASN A 214 18.39 1.17 31.07
C ASN A 214 18.82 1.31 32.53
N LEU A 215 19.49 0.29 33.08
CA LEU A 215 20.09 0.36 34.41
C LEU A 215 21.21 1.41 34.48
N GLN A 216 22.06 1.48 33.44
CA GLN A 216 23.12 2.49 33.33
C GLN A 216 22.51 3.89 33.28
N ASN A 217 21.52 4.13 32.42
CA ASN A 217 20.82 5.41 32.35
C ASN A 217 20.21 5.80 33.70
N ALA A 218 19.62 4.85 34.43
CA ALA A 218 19.05 5.10 35.75
C ALA A 218 20.13 5.54 36.75
N VAL A 219 21.31 4.89 36.75
CA VAL A 219 22.45 5.27 37.61
C VAL A 219 23.03 6.63 37.23
N ASP A 220 23.16 6.92 35.94
CA ASP A 220 23.68 8.19 35.42
C ASP A 220 22.82 9.40 35.83
N THR A 221 21.55 9.19 36.20
CA THR A 221 20.69 10.27 36.75
C THR A 221 21.09 10.75 38.14
N VAL A 222 21.79 9.91 38.91
CA VAL A 222 22.21 10.20 40.29
C VAL A 222 23.71 10.45 40.40
N VAL A 223 24.51 9.92 39.47
CA VAL A 223 25.97 10.07 39.42
C VAL A 223 26.37 10.83 38.16
N THR A 224 26.59 12.15 38.27
CA THR A 224 26.94 12.98 37.12
C THR A 224 28.45 13.02 36.87
N GLY A 225 28.90 12.67 35.66
CA GLY A 225 30.24 13.03 35.16
C GLY A 225 31.37 12.03 35.43
N SER A 226 31.09 10.77 35.72
CA SER A 226 32.08 9.70 35.90
C SER A 226 31.99 8.62 34.81
N SER A 227 33.06 7.87 34.60
CA SER A 227 33.14 6.70 33.73
C SER A 227 32.65 5.42 34.43
N ASP A 228 31.64 5.54 35.30
CA ASP A 228 31.14 4.44 36.13
C ASP A 228 30.31 3.47 35.31
N THR A 229 30.32 2.18 35.67
CA THR A 229 29.71 1.13 34.83
C THR A 229 28.92 0.14 35.67
N VAL A 230 27.66 -0.09 35.29
CA VAL A 230 26.82 -1.17 35.82
C VAL A 230 27.34 -2.54 35.36
N LEU A 231 27.54 -3.47 36.30
CA LEU A 231 28.24 -4.74 36.06
C LEU A 231 27.33 -5.94 35.73
N GLY A 232 26.04 -5.69 35.51
CA GLY A 232 25.07 -6.71 35.06
C GLY A 232 24.75 -7.84 36.04
N TYR A 233 25.11 -7.67 37.31
CA TYR A 233 24.62 -8.50 38.41
C TYR A 233 24.25 -7.62 39.61
N GLY A 234 23.57 -8.20 40.58
CA GLY A 234 23.18 -7.54 41.82
C GLY A 234 22.57 -8.51 42.82
N PHE A 235 21.98 -7.98 43.88
CA PHE A 235 21.29 -8.75 44.91
C PHE A 235 19.95 -8.12 45.21
N VAL A 236 18.92 -8.93 45.43
CA VAL A 236 17.55 -8.45 45.65
C VAL A 236 17.06 -8.85 47.01
N ALA A 237 16.52 -7.88 47.74
CA ALA A 237 15.98 -8.09 49.07
C ALA A 237 14.69 -8.93 49.03
N HIS A 238 14.40 -9.57 50.15
CA HIS A 238 13.10 -10.16 50.44
C HIS A 238 12.52 -9.56 51.72
N ASN A 239 11.22 -9.59 51.91
CA ASN A 239 10.62 -9.28 53.20
C ASN A 239 10.81 -10.46 54.18
N LEU A 240 10.57 -10.23 55.46
CA LEU A 240 10.74 -11.28 56.49
C LEU A 240 9.79 -12.48 56.33
N ALA A 241 8.74 -12.36 55.52
CA ALA A 241 7.85 -13.46 55.14
C ALA A 241 8.33 -14.22 53.89
N GLY A 242 9.48 -13.84 53.33
CA GLY A 242 10.09 -14.47 52.15
C GLY A 242 9.54 -13.99 50.79
N GLY A 243 8.76 -12.91 50.74
CA GLY A 243 8.27 -12.26 49.50
C GLY A 243 9.17 -11.11 49.01
N ARG A 244 8.88 -10.49 47.85
CA ARG A 244 9.70 -9.40 47.27
C ARG A 244 9.35 -7.98 47.72
N SER A 245 8.09 -7.73 48.08
CA SER A 245 7.63 -6.38 48.44
C SER A 245 7.89 -6.06 49.91
N ILE A 246 8.48 -4.89 50.17
CA ILE A 246 8.75 -4.36 51.51
C ILE A 246 7.78 -3.20 51.74
N GLY A 247 6.88 -3.35 52.72
CA GLY A 247 5.81 -2.40 52.98
C GLY A 247 6.31 -0.99 53.33
N ALA A 248 5.45 0.03 53.12
CA ALA A 248 5.71 1.40 53.57
C ALA A 248 5.89 1.48 55.09
N LYS A 249 6.47 2.57 55.60
CA LYS A 249 6.67 2.81 57.04
C LYS A 249 5.39 2.69 57.88
N THR A 250 4.23 2.89 57.26
CA THR A 250 2.88 2.85 57.89
C THR A 250 2.13 1.54 57.65
N CYS A 251 2.77 0.52 57.07
CA CYS A 251 2.09 -0.72 56.70
C CYS A 251 1.46 -1.43 57.92
N ALA A 252 0.35 -2.13 57.67
CA ALA A 252 -0.41 -2.82 58.70
C ALA A 252 0.12 -4.24 58.93
N GLY A 253 0.86 -4.44 60.02
CA GLY A 253 1.39 -5.73 60.45
C GLY A 253 2.72 -5.56 61.18
N PRO A 254 3.08 -6.45 62.14
CA PRO A 254 4.40 -6.39 62.76
C PRO A 254 5.47 -6.59 61.69
N GLN A 255 6.44 -5.67 61.62
CA GLN A 255 7.64 -5.76 60.77
C GLN A 255 7.39 -5.84 59.25
N CYS A 256 6.21 -5.41 58.76
CA CYS A 256 5.89 -5.45 57.33
C CYS A 256 6.75 -4.51 56.46
N ASN A 257 7.41 -3.53 57.06
CA ASN A 257 8.36 -2.62 56.40
C ASN A 257 9.82 -3.09 56.51
N LEU A 258 10.06 -4.31 57.03
CA LEU A 258 11.39 -4.91 57.13
C LEU A 258 11.61 -5.99 56.06
N GLY A 259 12.85 -6.05 55.59
CA GLY A 259 13.36 -7.09 54.72
C GLY A 259 14.82 -7.42 55.00
N GLU A 260 15.37 -8.34 54.23
CA GLU A 260 16.74 -8.83 54.33
C GLU A 260 17.35 -9.00 52.93
N VAL A 261 18.64 -8.74 52.77
CA VAL A 261 19.40 -9.03 51.55
C VAL A 261 20.74 -9.68 51.90
N ALA A 262 21.15 -10.70 51.15
CA ALA A 262 22.39 -11.43 51.36
C ALA A 262 23.36 -11.12 50.20
N LEU A 263 24.42 -10.38 50.51
CA LEU A 263 25.50 -10.02 49.59
C LEU A 263 26.59 -11.08 49.71
N SER A 264 26.65 -11.98 48.73
CA SER A 264 27.49 -13.17 48.81
C SER A 264 28.51 -13.23 47.69
N TYR A 265 29.76 -13.47 48.07
CA TYR A 265 30.90 -13.56 47.16
C TYR A 265 31.78 -14.75 47.53
N LYS A 266 32.48 -15.30 46.55
CA LYS A 266 33.53 -16.29 46.76
C LYS A 266 34.85 -15.81 46.18
N PHE A 267 35.96 -16.20 46.81
CA PHE A 267 37.31 -15.96 46.29
C PHE A 267 38.25 -17.08 46.75
N GLU A 268 39.36 -17.27 46.04
CA GLU A 268 40.36 -18.26 46.44
C GLU A 268 41.29 -17.74 47.52
N ARG A 269 41.58 -18.59 48.51
CA ARG A 269 42.62 -18.41 49.51
C ARG A 269 43.86 -19.16 49.05
N THR A 270 45.01 -18.51 49.07
CA THR A 270 46.30 -19.18 48.88
C THR A 270 46.88 -19.57 50.24
N THR A 271 47.45 -20.77 50.34
CA THR A 271 48.04 -21.30 51.58
C THR A 271 49.38 -20.64 51.94
N LEU A 272 49.91 -19.75 51.09
CA LEU A 272 51.32 -19.37 51.09
C LEU A 272 51.67 -17.97 51.65
N SER A 273 50.72 -17.04 51.86
CA SER A 273 51.00 -15.86 52.72
C SER A 273 49.73 -15.13 53.20
N ARG A 274 49.63 -14.86 54.51
CA ARG A 274 48.59 -13.97 55.08
C ARG A 274 48.63 -12.55 54.49
N ALA A 275 49.74 -12.16 53.86
CA ALA A 275 49.96 -10.81 53.32
C ALA A 275 49.09 -10.50 52.07
N GLN A 276 48.58 -11.52 51.37
CA GLN A 276 47.72 -11.37 50.18
C GLN A 276 46.26 -11.78 50.42
N GLU A 277 45.93 -12.32 51.59
CA GLU A 277 44.59 -12.83 51.87
C GLU A 277 43.62 -11.67 52.15
N PRO A 278 42.49 -11.55 51.41
CA PRO A 278 41.49 -10.53 51.68
C PRO A 278 40.88 -10.69 53.08
N TRP A 279 41.06 -9.67 53.92
CA TRP A 279 40.57 -9.64 55.31
C TRP A 279 39.50 -8.58 55.54
N SER A 280 39.58 -7.47 54.81
CA SER A 280 38.54 -6.45 54.76
C SER A 280 38.45 -5.88 53.35
N PHE A 281 37.26 -5.44 52.95
CA PHE A 281 36.97 -4.92 51.63
C PHE A 281 35.70 -4.07 51.65
N THR A 282 35.49 -3.31 50.58
CA THR A 282 34.30 -2.48 50.36
C THR A 282 33.56 -2.97 49.13
N LEU A 283 32.22 -3.00 49.19
CA LEU A 283 31.33 -3.28 48.08
C LEU A 283 30.49 -2.04 47.74
N ILE A 284 30.31 -1.75 46.44
CA ILE A 284 29.52 -0.60 45.96
C ILE A 284 28.35 -1.06 45.09
N PHE A 285 27.14 -0.58 45.41
CA PHE A 285 25.93 -0.87 44.65
C PHE A 285 25.08 0.39 44.43
N ALA A 286 24.40 0.44 43.29
CA ALA A 286 23.26 1.33 43.08
C ALA A 286 22.00 0.67 43.64
N LEU A 287 21.27 1.40 44.50
CA LEU A 287 20.03 0.93 45.10
C LEU A 287 18.84 1.40 44.27
N LEU A 288 17.95 0.48 43.89
CA LEU A 288 16.79 0.78 43.05
C LEU A 288 15.57 -0.07 43.40
N ASP A 289 14.38 0.44 43.09
CA ASP A 289 13.16 -0.36 43.08
C ASP A 289 12.94 -0.91 41.67
N ASP A 290 13.15 -2.22 41.50
CA ASP A 290 13.05 -2.91 40.21
C ASP A 290 11.57 -3.21 39.90
N SER A 291 11.16 -3.03 38.64
CA SER A 291 9.79 -3.33 38.23
C SER A 291 9.59 -4.80 37.86
N GLU A 292 10.68 -5.55 37.65
CA GLU A 292 10.66 -6.95 37.22
C GLU A 292 11.10 -7.89 38.35
N ARG A 293 10.32 -8.96 38.59
CA ARG A 293 10.65 -9.98 39.59
C ARG A 293 11.31 -11.17 38.92
N THR A 294 12.63 -11.33 39.09
CA THR A 294 13.38 -12.44 38.49
C THR A 294 14.03 -13.34 39.54
N VAL A 295 14.27 -14.60 39.16
CA VAL A 295 15.10 -15.54 39.92
C VAL A 295 16.25 -15.99 39.03
N SER A 296 17.47 -15.97 39.59
CA SER A 296 18.67 -16.47 38.92
C SER A 296 19.04 -17.85 39.45
N GLN A 297 19.62 -18.69 38.60
CA GLN A 297 20.26 -19.94 38.97
C GLN A 297 21.78 -19.73 38.94
N SER A 298 22.48 -19.90 40.06
CA SER A 298 23.94 -19.78 40.09
C SER A 298 24.64 -21.04 39.57
N LEU A 299 25.96 -20.96 39.32
CA LEU A 299 26.78 -22.10 38.89
C LEU A 299 26.90 -23.20 39.97
N GLU A 300 26.54 -22.89 41.22
CA GLU A 300 26.54 -23.85 42.33
C GLU A 300 25.22 -24.63 42.47
N GLU A 301 24.15 -24.20 41.78
CA GLU A 301 22.81 -24.81 41.80
C GLU A 301 22.50 -25.65 40.54
N GLN A 302 23.52 -26.04 39.76
CA GLN A 302 23.35 -26.67 38.44
C GLN A 302 22.66 -28.03 38.44
N ASN A 303 22.43 -28.61 39.62
CA ASN A 303 21.75 -29.89 39.79
C ASN A 303 20.47 -29.76 40.66
N ASP A 304 19.96 -28.55 40.91
CA ASP A 304 18.78 -28.30 41.75
C ASP A 304 17.70 -27.46 41.05
N ASP A 305 17.33 -27.87 39.84
CA ASP A 305 16.28 -27.22 39.03
C ASP A 305 14.92 -27.19 39.77
N SER A 306 14.62 -28.20 40.58
CA SER A 306 13.42 -28.26 41.42
C SER A 306 13.42 -27.17 42.51
N GLY A 307 14.56 -26.91 43.14
CA GLY A 307 14.72 -25.86 44.13
C GLY A 307 14.58 -24.46 43.52
N VAL A 308 15.15 -24.26 42.33
CA VAL A 308 15.02 -22.99 41.57
C VAL A 308 13.56 -22.73 41.19
N LEU A 309 12.84 -23.74 40.70
CA LEU A 309 11.43 -23.61 40.32
C LEU A 309 10.53 -23.34 41.53
N ALA A 310 10.75 -24.07 42.64
CA ALA A 310 10.00 -23.83 43.88
C ALA A 310 10.20 -22.40 44.40
N ARG A 311 11.44 -21.89 44.34
CA ARG A 311 11.80 -20.51 44.69
C ARG A 311 11.15 -19.48 43.77
N ALA A 312 11.16 -19.71 42.46
CA ALA A 312 10.49 -18.83 41.49
C ALA A 312 8.98 -18.75 41.74
N SER A 313 8.35 -19.89 42.02
CA SER A 313 6.93 -19.97 42.36
C SER A 313 6.61 -19.27 43.68
N SER A 314 7.41 -19.44 44.72
CA SER A 314 7.15 -18.83 46.04
C SER A 314 7.32 -17.31 46.02
N LEU A 315 8.19 -16.79 45.15
CA LEU A 315 8.46 -15.36 45.00
C LEU A 315 7.55 -14.65 43.98
N GLY A 316 6.73 -15.41 43.25
CA GLY A 316 5.92 -14.86 42.14
C GLY A 316 6.79 -14.24 41.03
N ALA A 317 7.93 -14.87 40.73
CA ALA A 317 8.85 -14.38 39.71
C ALA A 317 8.26 -14.55 38.30
N SER A 318 8.36 -13.51 37.48
CA SER A 318 7.86 -13.52 36.09
C SER A 318 8.77 -14.35 35.17
N ARG A 319 10.05 -14.51 35.53
CA ARG A 319 11.11 -15.11 34.70
C ARG A 319 12.18 -15.82 35.54
N ILE A 320 12.78 -16.87 34.97
CA ILE A 320 13.98 -17.53 35.50
C ILE A 320 15.16 -17.22 34.56
N ARG A 321 16.23 -16.64 35.11
CA ARG A 321 17.48 -16.34 34.40
C ARG A 321 18.47 -17.47 34.62
N THR A 322 18.84 -18.14 33.54
CA THR A 322 19.82 -19.23 33.60
C THR A 322 21.16 -18.75 33.08
N LEU A 323 22.22 -18.93 33.87
CA LEU A 323 23.59 -18.72 33.42
C LEU A 323 23.94 -19.70 32.31
N SER A 324 24.75 -19.27 31.34
CA SER A 324 25.16 -20.17 30.26
C SER A 324 26.07 -21.28 30.82
N GLY A 325 25.93 -22.51 30.31
CA GLY A 325 26.45 -23.73 30.94
C GLY A 325 25.45 -24.47 31.84
N SER A 326 24.25 -23.91 32.05
CA SER A 326 23.18 -24.57 32.80
C SER A 326 22.28 -25.47 31.96
N SER A 327 21.76 -26.54 32.59
CA SER A 327 20.83 -27.51 32.01
C SER A 327 19.35 -27.17 32.16
N TYR A 328 18.98 -26.07 32.84
CA TYR A 328 17.58 -25.74 33.06
C TYR A 328 16.84 -25.40 31.75
N ASN A 329 15.83 -26.21 31.39
CA ASN A 329 15.04 -26.08 30.17
C ASN A 329 13.52 -25.87 30.45
N GLY A 330 13.16 -25.37 31.64
CA GLY A 330 11.76 -25.15 32.01
C GLY A 330 11.06 -24.03 31.22
N ALA A 331 9.73 -24.08 31.14
CA ALA A 331 8.93 -22.97 30.59
C ALA A 331 9.23 -21.68 31.38
N ASN A 332 9.40 -20.55 30.67
CA ASN A 332 9.82 -19.23 31.19
C ASN A 332 11.32 -19.08 31.52
N ALA A 333 12.17 -20.05 31.17
CA ALA A 333 13.63 -19.89 31.22
C ALA A 333 14.11 -18.92 30.14
N ILE A 334 14.87 -17.89 30.52
CA ILE A 334 15.60 -17.03 29.60
C ILE A 334 17.09 -17.26 29.81
N LYS A 335 17.75 -17.81 28.79
CA LYS A 335 19.21 -17.94 28.76
C LYS A 335 19.81 -16.54 28.64
N VAL A 336 20.52 -16.09 29.65
CA VAL A 336 21.20 -14.79 29.65
C VAL A 336 22.64 -14.95 29.18
N GLY A 337 23.00 -14.26 28.09
CA GLY A 337 24.29 -14.34 27.42
C GLY A 337 25.44 -13.59 28.09
N GLY A 338 25.61 -13.72 29.41
CA GLY A 338 26.73 -13.16 30.16
C GLY A 338 26.53 -11.70 30.61
N ALA A 339 26.93 -11.41 31.84
CA ALA A 339 27.06 -10.05 32.39
C ALA A 339 28.54 -9.68 32.49
N LYS A 340 28.90 -8.44 32.13
CA LYS A 340 30.29 -7.94 32.15
C LYS A 340 30.76 -7.77 33.60
N VAL A 341 31.64 -8.67 34.06
CA VAL A 341 32.54 -8.37 35.19
C VAL A 341 33.89 -8.04 34.59
N ALA A 342 34.28 -6.77 34.59
CA ALA A 342 35.66 -6.40 34.21
C ALA A 342 36.60 -7.06 35.22
N LEU A 343 37.82 -7.49 34.80
CA LEU A 343 39.08 -7.60 35.55
C LEU A 343 40.08 -8.69 34.94
N ALA A 344 41.23 -8.45 34.22
CA ALA A 344 42.70 -8.38 34.59
C ALA A 344 43.58 -8.09 33.36
N VAL A 345 44.53 -7.13 33.41
CA VAL A 345 45.64 -6.99 32.42
C VAL A 345 46.95 -7.27 33.16
N ASP A 346 47.55 -8.43 32.94
CA ASP A 346 48.92 -8.64 32.45
C ASP A 346 49.20 -10.15 32.31
N THR A 347 49.85 -10.46 31.19
CA THR A 347 50.45 -11.67 30.63
C THR A 347 50.25 -13.03 31.34
N THR A 348 49.64 -13.96 30.59
CA THR A 348 49.65 -15.44 30.72
C THR A 348 48.50 -16.18 31.40
N PHE A 349 47.25 -15.73 31.21
CA PHE A 349 46.09 -16.65 31.23
C PHE A 349 45.12 -16.32 30.07
N PRO A 350 44.86 -17.23 29.12
CA PRO A 350 43.81 -17.07 28.14
C PRO A 350 42.51 -17.52 28.80
N ASN A 351 41.59 -16.59 29.09
CA ASN A 351 40.13 -16.75 29.08
C ASN A 351 39.48 -15.55 29.79
N GLU A 352 38.63 -14.84 29.05
CA GLU A 352 37.56 -14.03 29.64
C GLU A 352 36.70 -14.95 30.52
N VAL A 353 36.43 -14.58 31.77
CA VAL A 353 35.44 -15.30 32.58
C VAL A 353 34.06 -14.79 32.17
N TRP A 354 33.49 -15.46 31.18
CA TRP A 354 32.07 -15.41 30.88
C TRP A 354 31.30 -16.15 31.98
N LEU A 355 30.15 -15.64 32.42
CA LEU A 355 29.17 -16.47 33.14
C LEU A 355 28.42 -17.38 32.13
N GLY A 356 29.21 -18.16 31.36
CA GLY A 356 28.83 -19.26 30.48
C GLY A 356 29.65 -19.41 29.19
N SER A 357 29.40 -20.45 28.39
CA SER A 357 30.25 -20.84 27.25
C SER A 357 30.04 -19.99 25.98
N LYS A 358 31.14 -19.82 25.22
CA LYS A 358 31.32 -19.13 23.93
C LYS A 358 30.19 -19.39 22.91
N PRO A 359 29.78 -18.40 22.09
CA PRO A 359 28.85 -18.62 20.98
C PRO A 359 29.31 -19.78 20.10
N THR A 360 28.40 -20.72 19.85
CA THR A 360 28.60 -21.81 18.89
C THR A 360 28.86 -21.20 17.51
N PRO A 361 29.79 -21.75 16.70
CA PRO A 361 29.99 -21.32 15.32
C PRO A 361 28.65 -21.32 14.56
N ALA A 362 28.41 -20.28 13.75
CA ALA A 362 27.19 -20.23 12.96
C ALA A 362 27.14 -21.42 11.96
N PRO A 363 25.96 -21.99 11.68
CA PRO A 363 25.85 -23.12 10.76
C PRO A 363 26.46 -22.84 9.39
N GLY A 364 27.30 -23.76 8.89
CA GLY A 364 27.79 -23.75 7.51
C GLY A 364 28.83 -22.68 7.18
N GLY A 365 29.67 -22.27 8.14
CA GLY A 365 30.76 -21.30 7.89
C GLY A 365 30.29 -19.85 7.80
N ALA A 366 29.05 -19.55 8.20
CA ALA A 366 28.58 -18.19 8.36
C ALA A 366 29.23 -17.51 9.58
N GLN A 367 29.22 -16.18 9.56
CA GLN A 367 29.66 -15.34 10.66
C GLN A 367 28.46 -14.61 11.24
N LEU A 368 28.44 -14.43 12.57
CA LEU A 368 27.34 -13.76 13.26
C LEU A 368 27.55 -12.24 13.24
N TRP A 369 26.50 -11.46 13.03
CA TRP A 369 26.58 -10.01 13.11
C TRP A 369 26.99 -9.55 14.52
N SER A 370 26.56 -10.26 15.57
CA SER A 370 26.92 -9.94 16.94
C SER A 370 28.38 -10.23 17.31
N ASP A 371 29.12 -11.00 16.50
CA ASP A 371 30.51 -11.37 16.76
C ASP A 371 31.45 -10.23 16.31
N PRO A 372 32.20 -9.58 17.23
CA PRO A 372 33.19 -8.56 16.86
C PRO A 372 34.25 -9.08 15.87
N GLY A 373 34.55 -10.39 15.89
CA GLY A 373 35.48 -11.04 14.97
C GLY A 373 35.02 -10.99 13.51
N THR A 374 33.70 -10.98 13.27
CA THR A 374 33.12 -10.74 11.94
C THR A 374 33.58 -9.41 11.37
N TRP A 375 33.84 -8.41 12.21
CA TRP A 375 34.06 -7.01 11.83
C TRP A 375 35.49 -6.53 12.12
N GLY A 376 36.42 -7.43 12.41
CA GLY A 376 37.81 -7.07 12.71
C GLY A 376 38.02 -6.45 14.10
N GLY A 377 37.09 -6.67 15.03
CA GLY A 377 37.27 -6.35 16.46
C GLY A 377 36.15 -5.54 17.10
N THR A 378 35.25 -4.92 16.34
CA THR A 378 34.12 -4.13 16.90
C THR A 378 32.87 -4.27 16.07
N VAL A 379 31.74 -4.60 16.71
CA VAL A 379 30.44 -4.71 16.05
C VAL A 379 30.00 -3.33 15.52
N PRO A 380 29.48 -3.23 14.28
CA PRO A 380 29.00 -1.98 13.69
C PRO A 380 27.97 -1.25 14.55
N ILE A 381 28.12 0.06 14.62
CA ILE A 381 27.24 0.99 15.35
C ILE A 381 26.53 1.95 14.37
N GLU A 382 25.72 2.86 14.89
CA GLU A 382 24.87 3.76 14.10
C GLU A 382 25.62 4.57 13.03
N THR A 383 26.88 4.95 13.29
CA THR A 383 27.69 5.71 12.34
C THR A 383 28.46 4.84 11.33
N SER A 384 28.41 3.52 11.49
CA SER A 384 29.19 2.58 10.66
C SER A 384 28.58 2.40 9.27
N SER A 385 29.42 2.51 8.23
CA SER A 385 29.11 1.99 6.89
C SER A 385 29.59 0.54 6.82
N VAL A 386 28.66 -0.40 6.67
CA VAL A 386 28.95 -1.84 6.70
C VAL A 386 29.16 -2.35 5.29
N THR A 387 30.23 -3.12 5.06
CA THR A 387 30.43 -3.85 3.81
C THR A 387 30.58 -5.34 4.10
N ILE A 388 29.72 -6.15 3.49
CA ILE A 388 29.82 -7.61 3.51
C ILE A 388 30.48 -8.03 2.19
N PRO A 389 31.78 -8.36 2.17
CA PRO A 389 32.52 -8.67 0.95
C PRO A 389 32.02 -9.94 0.27
N ALA A 390 32.30 -10.06 -1.03
CA ALA A 390 31.99 -11.27 -1.81
C ALA A 390 32.59 -12.52 -1.16
N GLY A 391 31.85 -13.64 -1.21
CA GLY A 391 32.23 -14.91 -0.58
C GLY A 391 31.99 -14.97 0.94
N LYS A 392 31.65 -13.85 1.60
CA LYS A 392 31.32 -13.82 3.02
C LYS A 392 29.81 -13.95 3.24
N ARG A 393 29.40 -14.82 4.16
CA ARG A 393 28.01 -14.94 4.63
C ARG A 393 27.90 -14.45 6.08
N VAL A 394 27.08 -13.44 6.29
CA VAL A 394 26.82 -12.86 7.62
C VAL A 394 25.35 -13.07 7.99
N ILE A 395 25.12 -13.59 9.19
CA ILE A 395 23.79 -13.75 9.76
C ILE A 395 23.51 -12.57 10.70
N LEU A 396 22.48 -11.79 10.41
CA LEU A 396 21.95 -10.79 11.34
C LEU A 396 21.21 -11.52 12.47
N ASP A 397 21.82 -11.56 13.64
CA ASP A 397 21.37 -12.30 14.82
C ASP A 397 21.09 -11.39 16.05
N ARG A 398 21.04 -10.09 15.82
CA ARG A 398 20.59 -9.07 16.77
C ARG A 398 20.06 -7.86 16.03
N ASN A 399 19.26 -7.04 16.71
CA ASN A 399 18.87 -5.73 16.17
C ASN A 399 20.12 -4.90 15.87
N ALA A 400 20.11 -4.22 14.72
CA ALA A 400 21.22 -3.42 14.26
C ALA A 400 20.74 -2.06 13.75
N LYS A 401 21.49 -1.02 14.09
CA LYS A 401 21.33 0.32 13.56
C LYS A 401 22.68 0.77 13.04
N VAL A 402 22.77 1.06 11.75
CA VAL A 402 24.01 1.39 11.04
C VAL A 402 23.73 2.39 9.93
N LYS A 403 24.73 3.16 9.52
CA LYS A 403 24.55 4.21 8.51
C LYS A 403 24.09 3.64 7.17
N ASN A 404 24.81 2.67 6.61
CA ASN A 404 24.44 1.99 5.37
C ASN A 404 25.00 0.57 5.35
N VAL A 405 24.42 -0.29 4.50
CA VAL A 405 24.88 -1.67 4.31
C VAL A 405 25.13 -1.94 2.83
N ASN A 406 26.37 -2.29 2.48
CA ASN A 406 26.78 -2.71 1.15
C ASN A 406 26.98 -4.24 1.14
N VAL A 407 26.12 -4.96 0.44
CA VAL A 407 26.12 -6.43 0.41
C VAL A 407 26.69 -6.90 -0.93
N LEU A 408 27.96 -7.32 -0.93
CA LEU A 408 28.62 -8.01 -2.05
C LEU A 408 28.59 -9.55 -1.86
N GLY A 409 28.56 -10.01 -0.60
CA GLY A 409 28.41 -11.41 -0.21
C GLY A 409 26.97 -11.79 0.07
N THR A 410 26.68 -12.30 1.27
CA THR A 410 25.32 -12.64 1.70
C THR A 410 25.03 -12.07 3.08
N LEU A 411 23.90 -11.35 3.18
CA LEU A 411 23.28 -10.97 4.45
C LEU A 411 22.01 -11.78 4.63
N GLU A 412 21.91 -12.51 5.74
CA GLU A 412 20.78 -13.38 6.04
C GLU A 412 20.21 -13.05 7.43
N PHE A 413 18.90 -12.97 7.57
CA PHE A 413 18.27 -12.74 8.87
C PHE A 413 18.14 -14.07 9.62
N ALA A 414 18.57 -14.10 10.88
CA ALA A 414 18.28 -15.23 11.76
C ALA A 414 16.77 -15.35 12.00
N ASP A 415 16.29 -16.57 12.22
CA ASP A 415 14.87 -16.90 12.42
C ASP A 415 14.39 -16.48 13.84
N GLN A 416 14.45 -15.19 14.13
CA GLN A 416 13.99 -14.53 15.37
C GLN A 416 13.50 -13.11 15.06
N ASP A 417 12.88 -12.44 16.05
CA ASP A 417 12.41 -11.06 15.85
C ASP A 417 13.62 -10.12 15.71
N LEU A 418 13.69 -9.39 14.60
CA LEU A 418 14.83 -8.57 14.20
C LEU A 418 14.43 -7.26 13.57
N GLU A 419 15.17 -6.21 13.91
CA GLU A 419 15.10 -4.90 13.27
C GLU A 419 16.47 -4.47 12.72
N LEU A 420 16.47 -4.04 11.45
CA LEU A 420 17.59 -3.36 10.82
C LEU A 420 17.18 -1.94 10.45
N THR A 421 17.82 -0.95 11.09
CA THR A 421 17.64 0.46 10.77
C THR A 421 18.87 0.98 10.03
N THR A 422 18.67 1.55 8.84
CA THR A 422 19.77 2.05 8.01
C THR A 422 19.36 3.08 6.97
N ASP A 423 20.27 3.88 6.42
CA ASP A 423 19.91 4.86 5.39
C ASP A 423 19.53 4.19 4.07
N TYR A 424 20.29 3.17 3.67
CA TYR A 424 20.03 2.34 2.49
C TYR A 424 20.77 1.00 2.58
N ILE A 425 20.31 0.04 1.78
CA ILE A 425 21.02 -1.21 1.52
C ILE A 425 21.38 -1.22 0.03
N MET A 426 22.68 -1.19 -0.28
CA MET A 426 23.17 -1.43 -1.65
C MET A 426 23.42 -2.92 -1.82
N LEU A 427 22.73 -3.53 -2.78
CA LEU A 427 22.71 -4.98 -2.96
C LEU A 427 23.31 -5.39 -4.30
N HIS A 428 24.49 -6.00 -4.24
CA HIS A 428 25.20 -6.63 -5.36
C HIS A 428 25.29 -8.16 -5.21
N GLY A 429 25.27 -8.64 -3.96
CA GLY A 429 25.24 -10.05 -3.60
C GLY A 429 23.81 -10.50 -3.28
N LYS A 430 23.59 -11.12 -2.11
CA LYS A 430 22.29 -11.64 -1.70
C LYS A 430 21.83 -11.08 -0.35
N LEU A 431 20.59 -10.60 -0.29
CA LEU A 431 19.87 -10.31 0.96
C LEU A 431 18.73 -11.31 1.10
N SER A 432 18.68 -12.04 2.22
CA SER A 432 17.66 -13.06 2.49
C SER A 432 16.98 -12.85 3.84
N VAL A 433 15.65 -12.71 3.80
CA VAL A 433 14.76 -12.76 4.96
C VAL A 433 13.76 -13.88 4.69
N GLY A 434 14.10 -15.09 5.16
CA GLY A 434 13.42 -16.31 4.76
C GLY A 434 13.75 -16.73 3.32
N SER A 435 13.21 -17.88 2.93
CA SER A 435 13.34 -18.45 1.58
C SER A 435 12.04 -19.12 1.16
N ALA A 436 11.89 -19.46 -0.12
CA ALA A 436 10.73 -20.21 -0.60
C ALA A 436 10.51 -21.54 0.14
N ALA A 437 11.61 -22.24 0.49
CA ALA A 437 11.55 -23.53 1.21
C ALA A 437 11.34 -23.38 2.72
N LYS A 438 11.82 -22.27 3.30
CA LYS A 438 11.67 -21.95 4.71
C LYS A 438 11.29 -20.46 4.84
N PRO A 439 9.99 -20.13 4.71
CA PRO A 439 9.53 -18.76 4.87
C PRO A 439 9.79 -18.24 6.28
N PHE A 440 10.00 -16.94 6.42
CA PHE A 440 10.28 -16.29 7.69
C PHE A 440 9.04 -16.32 8.58
N THR A 441 9.17 -16.82 9.82
CA THR A 441 8.03 -17.00 10.74
C THR A 441 7.99 -15.97 11.86
N LYS A 442 9.03 -15.15 11.96
CA LYS A 442 9.25 -14.15 13.01
C LYS A 442 9.01 -12.75 12.46
N LYS A 443 9.18 -11.72 13.28
CA LYS A 443 9.03 -10.33 12.84
C LYS A 443 10.36 -9.78 12.32
N ALA A 444 10.41 -9.37 11.05
CA ALA A 444 11.55 -8.67 10.48
C ALA A 444 11.13 -7.26 10.06
N THR A 445 11.78 -6.23 10.60
CA THR A 445 11.50 -4.82 10.24
C THR A 445 12.75 -4.21 9.62
N LEU A 446 12.63 -3.73 8.38
CA LEU A 446 13.64 -2.92 7.70
C LEU A 446 13.17 -1.46 7.70
N THR A 447 13.82 -0.63 8.52
CA THR A 447 13.49 0.80 8.68
C THR A 447 14.54 1.66 7.99
N PHE A 448 14.11 2.51 7.07
CA PHE A 448 15.00 3.37 6.29
C PHE A 448 15.01 4.84 6.74
N THR A 449 16.20 5.38 7.04
CA THR A 449 16.38 6.70 7.68
C THR A 449 17.01 7.78 6.79
N GLY A 450 17.57 7.42 5.64
CA GLY A 450 18.41 8.31 4.82
C GLY A 450 17.77 9.66 4.49
N ILE A 451 18.56 10.72 4.33
CA ILE A 451 18.02 12.08 4.20
C ILE A 451 17.74 12.47 2.74
N SER A 452 16.77 13.37 2.52
CA SER A 452 16.50 13.91 1.18
C SER A 452 17.71 14.69 0.64
N GLY A 453 18.10 14.45 -0.62
CA GLY A 453 19.22 15.13 -1.29
C GLY A 453 20.47 14.27 -1.44
N GLU A 454 20.58 13.15 -0.72
CA GLU A 454 21.59 12.14 -1.00
C GLU A 454 21.18 11.30 -2.21
N ASN A 455 22.14 11.07 -3.10
CA ASN A 455 21.95 10.25 -4.29
C ASN A 455 22.98 9.13 -4.34
N VAL A 456 22.53 7.89 -4.13
CA VAL A 456 23.36 6.69 -4.24
C VAL A 456 23.20 6.14 -5.66
N MET A 457 24.21 6.35 -6.51
CA MET A 457 24.27 5.80 -7.88
C MET A 457 23.03 6.11 -8.75
N ASP A 458 22.49 7.34 -8.65
CA ASP A 458 21.25 7.76 -9.33
C ASP A 458 19.97 7.03 -8.91
N MET A 459 20.06 6.15 -7.91
CA MET A 459 18.93 5.43 -7.33
C MET A 459 18.33 6.16 -6.13
N GLY A 460 18.99 7.20 -5.60
CA GLY A 460 18.54 7.94 -4.40
C GLY A 460 18.92 7.24 -3.10
N THR A 461 18.15 7.45 -2.03
CA THR A 461 18.36 6.85 -0.70
C THR A 461 17.04 6.26 -0.17
N ARG A 462 17.00 5.86 1.11
CA ARG A 462 15.88 5.21 1.81
C ARG A 462 15.38 3.98 1.08
N GLY A 463 16.22 2.97 0.91
CA GLY A 463 15.72 1.77 0.27
C GLY A 463 16.68 0.62 0.10
N ILE A 464 16.12 -0.45 -0.46
CA ILE A 464 16.87 -1.58 -0.99
C ILE A 464 17.18 -1.26 -2.45
N LEU A 465 18.44 -0.97 -2.71
CA LEU A 465 18.97 -0.59 -4.01
C LEU A 465 19.64 -1.83 -4.61
N ASN A 466 18.86 -2.64 -5.33
CA ASN A 466 19.32 -3.90 -5.90
C ASN A 466 19.91 -3.69 -7.30
N MET A 467 21.25 -3.74 -7.36
CA MET A 467 22.04 -3.56 -8.57
C MET A 467 22.85 -4.83 -8.82
N ASN A 468 22.32 -5.71 -9.68
CA ASN A 468 22.91 -7.01 -10.03
C ASN A 468 22.87 -8.10 -8.93
N GLY A 469 22.21 -7.85 -7.79
CA GLY A 469 22.09 -8.80 -6.70
C GLY A 469 20.79 -9.62 -6.70
N THR A 470 20.58 -10.38 -5.61
CA THR A 470 19.38 -11.19 -5.37
C THR A 470 18.71 -10.77 -4.07
N LEU A 471 17.49 -10.28 -4.15
CA LEU A 471 16.63 -9.95 -3.01
C LEU A 471 15.62 -11.08 -2.77
N GLU A 472 15.68 -11.71 -1.61
CA GLU A 472 14.72 -12.73 -1.18
C GLU A 472 14.02 -12.29 0.10
N LEU A 473 12.73 -11.98 0.00
CA LEU A 473 11.86 -11.66 1.12
C LEU A 473 10.66 -12.61 1.08
N PHE A 474 10.66 -13.61 1.95
CA PHE A 474 9.61 -14.62 2.03
C PHE A 474 8.99 -14.59 3.43
N GLY A 475 7.83 -13.93 3.57
CA GLY A 475 7.08 -13.84 4.82
C GLY A 475 6.28 -15.10 5.14
N GLU A 476 5.52 -15.06 6.23
CA GLU A 476 4.70 -16.18 6.71
C GLU A 476 3.68 -16.59 5.61
N GLY A 477 3.85 -17.81 5.08
CA GLY A 477 2.97 -18.38 4.07
C GLY A 477 1.58 -18.73 4.61
N GLY A 478 0.62 -18.95 3.70
CA GLY A 478 -0.72 -19.44 4.04
C GLY A 478 -1.71 -18.37 4.54
N ARG A 479 -1.28 -17.10 4.64
CA ARG A 479 -2.15 -15.98 4.98
C ARG A 479 -2.91 -15.50 3.74
N THR A 480 -4.24 -15.44 3.82
CA THR A 480 -5.08 -14.94 2.73
C THR A 480 -4.78 -13.45 2.50
N PRO A 481 -4.31 -13.02 1.32
CA PRO A 481 -3.87 -11.63 1.12
C PRO A 481 -5.01 -10.62 1.19
N TRP A 482 -6.14 -10.97 0.59
CA TRP A 482 -7.39 -10.23 0.64
C TRP A 482 -8.55 -11.20 0.37
N THR A 483 -9.76 -10.80 0.72
CA THR A 483 -10.99 -11.58 0.60
C THR A 483 -12.17 -10.67 0.27
N ARG A 484 -13.40 -11.18 0.29
CA ARG A 484 -14.63 -10.40 0.18
C ARG A 484 -15.52 -10.64 1.39
N LEU A 485 -16.42 -9.71 1.63
CA LEU A 485 -17.53 -9.94 2.55
C LEU A 485 -18.37 -11.13 2.09
N SER A 486 -18.85 -11.92 3.05
CA SER A 486 -19.82 -13.00 2.83
C SER A 486 -21.25 -12.59 3.22
N ALA A 487 -21.41 -11.43 3.86
CA ALA A 487 -22.69 -10.80 4.14
C ALA A 487 -22.52 -9.26 4.18
N THR A 488 -23.57 -8.51 3.85
CA THR A 488 -23.56 -7.05 3.94
C THR A 488 -23.23 -6.60 5.37
N ALA A 489 -22.24 -5.73 5.49
CA ALA A 489 -21.82 -5.17 6.77
C ALA A 489 -22.47 -3.80 6.96
N ALA A 490 -23.46 -3.73 7.85
CA ALA A 490 -24.22 -2.51 8.09
C ALA A 490 -23.37 -1.41 8.73
N LYS A 491 -23.71 -0.15 8.43
CA LYS A 491 -23.19 1.01 9.17
C LYS A 491 -23.37 0.83 10.68
N GLY A 492 -22.33 1.12 11.45
CA GLY A 492 -22.32 0.95 12.90
C GLY A 492 -21.92 -0.45 13.38
N ALA A 493 -21.81 -1.44 12.49
CA ALA A 493 -21.38 -2.78 12.88
C ALA A 493 -19.92 -2.79 13.32
N VAL A 494 -19.62 -3.58 14.36
CA VAL A 494 -18.26 -3.85 14.86
C VAL A 494 -17.79 -5.26 14.51
N GLN A 495 -18.64 -6.07 13.87
CA GLN A 495 -18.31 -7.40 13.39
C GLN A 495 -18.67 -7.53 11.92
N ILE A 496 -17.80 -8.18 11.15
CA ILE A 496 -18.00 -8.46 9.73
C ILE A 496 -17.76 -9.94 9.44
N GLN A 497 -18.43 -10.45 8.40
CA GLN A 497 -18.27 -11.80 7.90
C GLN A 497 -17.56 -11.76 6.55
N VAL A 498 -16.52 -12.57 6.39
CA VAL A 498 -15.76 -12.68 5.12
C VAL A 498 -15.82 -14.10 4.56
N ASP A 499 -15.46 -14.28 3.29
CA ASP A 499 -15.39 -15.61 2.67
C ASP A 499 -14.24 -16.45 3.25
N ARG A 500 -13.10 -15.80 3.52
CA ARG A 500 -11.89 -16.48 3.99
C ARG A 500 -10.97 -15.53 4.76
N ALA A 501 -10.75 -15.83 6.04
CA ALA A 501 -9.79 -15.14 6.91
C ALA A 501 -8.57 -16.01 7.28
N GLY A 502 -8.23 -16.99 6.44
CA GLY A 502 -7.15 -17.94 6.73
C GLY A 502 -5.83 -17.24 7.07
N GLY A 503 -5.28 -17.53 8.25
CA GLY A 503 -4.02 -16.95 8.76
C GLY A 503 -4.11 -15.52 9.31
N TRP A 504 -5.32 -14.97 9.48
CA TRP A 504 -5.53 -13.64 10.11
C TRP A 504 -5.57 -13.79 11.64
N LYS A 505 -5.05 -12.79 12.36
CA LYS A 505 -4.77 -12.82 13.80
C LYS A 505 -5.26 -11.52 14.46
N VAL A 506 -5.55 -11.59 15.77
CA VAL A 506 -5.82 -10.37 16.56
C VAL A 506 -4.61 -9.44 16.49
N GLY A 507 -4.86 -8.15 16.29
CA GLY A 507 -3.84 -7.13 16.07
C GLY A 507 -3.50 -6.86 14.59
N ASP A 508 -3.95 -7.70 13.66
CA ASP A 508 -3.78 -7.41 12.23
C ASP A 508 -4.55 -6.15 11.81
N ARG A 509 -3.96 -5.36 10.92
CA ARG A 509 -4.64 -4.26 10.24
C ARG A 509 -5.26 -4.74 8.94
N ILE A 510 -6.50 -4.33 8.71
CA ILE A 510 -7.26 -4.61 7.49
C ILE A 510 -7.82 -3.32 6.90
N ALA A 511 -8.10 -3.33 5.60
CA ALA A 511 -8.83 -2.25 4.92
C ALA A 511 -9.97 -2.82 4.08
N LEU A 512 -11.14 -2.18 4.14
CA LEU A 512 -12.35 -2.52 3.41
C LEU A 512 -12.53 -1.52 2.26
N ALA A 513 -12.77 -2.04 1.05
CA ALA A 513 -13.03 -1.22 -0.13
C ALA A 513 -14.46 -0.63 -0.13
N SER A 514 -14.64 0.50 -0.82
CA SER A 514 -15.97 1.07 -1.05
C SER A 514 -16.84 0.15 -1.91
N THR A 515 -18.16 0.19 -1.71
CA THR A 515 -19.13 -0.46 -2.60
C THR A 515 -20.04 0.56 -3.30
N ASP A 516 -19.71 1.84 -3.23
CA ASP A 516 -20.47 2.94 -3.86
C ASP A 516 -19.59 3.78 -4.81
N TYR A 517 -20.14 4.80 -5.47
CA TYR A 517 -19.39 5.66 -6.39
C TYR A 517 -18.26 6.47 -5.73
N ASP A 518 -18.34 6.69 -4.42
CA ASP A 518 -17.32 7.40 -3.67
C ASP A 518 -16.24 6.43 -3.18
N PHE A 519 -15.08 6.47 -3.84
CA PHE A 519 -13.90 5.67 -3.50
C PHE A 519 -13.38 5.95 -2.08
N ALA A 520 -13.71 7.11 -1.49
CA ALA A 520 -13.25 7.53 -0.18
C ALA A 520 -14.04 6.87 0.98
N GLN A 521 -15.07 6.09 0.67
CA GLN A 521 -15.80 5.29 1.65
C GLN A 521 -15.07 4.01 2.08
N ALA A 522 -13.84 3.79 1.62
CA ALA A 522 -12.97 2.75 2.16
C ALA A 522 -12.59 3.06 3.62
N GLU A 523 -12.42 2.01 4.42
CA GLU A 523 -12.17 2.13 5.86
C GLU A 523 -11.08 1.17 6.32
N GLU A 524 -10.31 1.56 7.35
CA GLU A 524 -9.22 0.77 7.91
C GLU A 524 -9.47 0.46 9.39
N PHE A 525 -9.19 -0.78 9.80
CA PHE A 525 -9.42 -1.26 11.16
C PHE A 525 -8.30 -2.15 11.66
N THR A 526 -8.15 -2.23 12.98
CA THR A 526 -7.38 -3.29 13.64
C THR A 526 -8.33 -4.38 14.14
N LEU A 527 -7.97 -5.64 13.97
CA LEU A 527 -8.76 -6.77 14.45
C LEU A 527 -8.62 -6.96 15.96
N THR A 528 -9.72 -6.94 16.69
CA THR A 528 -9.76 -7.17 18.15
C THR A 528 -10.13 -8.61 18.52
N ALA A 529 -10.80 -9.33 17.62
CA ALA A 529 -11.06 -10.76 17.74
C ALA A 529 -11.18 -11.40 16.34
N VAL A 530 -10.74 -12.65 16.20
CA VAL A 530 -10.88 -13.47 14.99
C VAL A 530 -11.47 -14.82 15.38
N SER A 531 -12.63 -15.16 14.82
CA SER A 531 -13.29 -16.45 15.06
C SER A 531 -13.74 -17.05 13.73
N GLY A 532 -12.94 -17.97 13.18
CA GLY A 532 -13.14 -18.48 11.82
C GLY A 532 -13.11 -17.34 10.80
N ASN A 533 -14.23 -17.15 10.11
CA ASN A 533 -14.44 -16.09 9.11
C ASN A 533 -15.17 -14.85 9.67
N THR A 534 -15.42 -14.80 10.97
CA THR A 534 -15.98 -13.64 11.67
C THR A 534 -14.85 -12.79 12.26
N LEU A 535 -14.84 -11.51 11.90
CA LEU A 535 -13.83 -10.54 12.32
C LEU A 535 -14.47 -9.48 13.20
N THR A 536 -13.86 -9.16 14.36
CA THR A 536 -14.28 -8.04 15.21
C THR A 536 -13.32 -6.87 15.02
N LEU A 537 -13.87 -5.69 14.74
CA LEU A 537 -13.17 -4.46 14.41
C LEU A 537 -12.87 -3.63 15.66
N SER A 538 -11.85 -2.79 15.60
CA SER A 538 -11.48 -1.84 16.66
C SER A 538 -12.44 -0.66 16.82
N ALA A 539 -13.30 -0.41 15.84
CA ALA A 539 -14.28 0.67 15.81
C ALA A 539 -15.49 0.27 14.94
N PRO A 540 -16.67 0.88 15.13
CA PRO A 540 -17.83 0.66 14.27
C PRO A 540 -17.62 1.22 12.86
N LEU A 541 -18.17 0.53 11.85
CA LEU A 541 -18.19 0.98 10.46
C LEU A 541 -18.90 2.32 10.30
N LYS A 542 -18.35 3.23 9.50
CA LYS A 542 -19.00 4.52 9.16
C LYS A 542 -19.98 4.38 8.00
N TYR A 543 -19.71 3.44 7.10
CA TYR A 543 -20.51 3.17 5.91
C TYR A 543 -21.05 1.75 5.91
N GLU A 544 -22.15 1.52 5.21
CA GLU A 544 -22.55 0.17 4.86
C GLU A 544 -21.66 -0.35 3.73
N HIS A 545 -21.18 -1.58 3.86
CA HIS A 545 -20.40 -2.26 2.83
C HIS A 545 -21.21 -3.43 2.28
N PHE A 546 -21.62 -3.33 1.01
CA PHE A 546 -22.46 -4.35 0.37
C PHE A 546 -21.73 -5.69 0.32
N GLY A 547 -22.41 -6.78 0.68
CA GLY A 547 -21.79 -8.09 0.86
C GLY A 547 -22.57 -9.23 0.20
N GLN A 548 -23.37 -8.92 -0.82
CA GLN A 548 -24.08 -9.93 -1.60
C GLN A 548 -23.59 -9.99 -3.05
N ALA A 549 -23.42 -11.20 -3.57
CA ALA A 549 -23.23 -11.45 -5.00
C ALA A 549 -24.62 -11.54 -5.65
N GLN A 550 -24.79 -10.95 -6.83
CA GLN A 550 -26.10 -10.82 -7.47
C GLN A 550 -26.14 -11.60 -8.79
N SER A 551 -27.22 -12.35 -9.05
CA SER A 551 -27.36 -13.14 -10.28
C SER A 551 -28.29 -12.46 -11.27
N TYR A 552 -27.82 -12.33 -12.51
CA TYR A 552 -28.57 -11.76 -13.63
C TYR A 552 -28.29 -12.56 -14.89
N GLY A 553 -29.33 -13.10 -15.54
CA GLY A 553 -29.18 -13.80 -16.83
C GLY A 553 -28.13 -14.90 -16.85
N GLY A 554 -27.96 -15.64 -15.73
CA GLY A 554 -26.95 -16.71 -15.60
C GLY A 554 -25.53 -16.24 -15.29
N LYS A 555 -25.28 -14.93 -15.15
CA LYS A 555 -24.00 -14.37 -14.69
C LYS A 555 -24.09 -13.89 -13.23
N ILE A 556 -22.94 -13.85 -12.56
CA ILE A 556 -22.80 -13.35 -11.19
C ILE A 556 -22.07 -12.00 -11.24
N LEU A 557 -22.71 -10.96 -10.71
CA LEU A 557 -22.06 -9.70 -10.39
C LEU A 557 -21.45 -9.79 -8.99
N GLU A 558 -20.13 -9.76 -8.93
CA GLU A 558 -19.39 -9.66 -7.66
C GLU A 558 -19.38 -8.22 -7.16
N SER A 559 -20.43 -7.84 -6.43
CA SER A 559 -20.60 -6.51 -5.80
C SER A 559 -20.23 -6.47 -4.32
N ARG A 560 -19.54 -7.51 -3.82
CA ARG A 560 -19.20 -7.68 -2.41
C ARG A 560 -17.91 -6.94 -2.10
N ALA A 561 -17.90 -6.14 -1.04
CA ALA A 561 -16.73 -5.35 -0.65
C ALA A 561 -15.49 -6.24 -0.45
N GLU A 562 -14.38 -5.85 -1.08
CA GLU A 562 -13.08 -6.45 -0.83
C GLU A 562 -12.52 -6.03 0.53
N VAL A 563 -11.86 -6.97 1.21
CA VAL A 563 -11.21 -6.79 2.51
C VAL A 563 -9.75 -7.22 2.40
N ALA A 564 -8.82 -6.27 2.46
CA ALA A 564 -7.39 -6.49 2.34
C ALA A 564 -6.72 -6.66 3.71
N LEU A 565 -5.83 -7.65 3.84
CA LEU A 565 -4.92 -7.76 4.97
C LEU A 565 -3.68 -6.89 4.72
N LEU A 566 -3.50 -5.85 5.54
CA LEU A 566 -2.39 -4.91 5.43
C LEU A 566 -1.15 -5.43 6.17
N SER A 567 -1.34 -6.09 7.32
CA SER A 567 -0.21 -6.52 8.16
C SER A 567 0.52 -7.76 7.63
N ARG A 568 1.85 -7.72 7.61
CA ARG A 568 2.74 -8.87 7.37
C ARG A 568 3.84 -8.95 8.43
N ASN A 569 4.52 -10.08 8.50
CA ASN A 569 5.60 -10.26 9.48
C ASN A 569 6.96 -9.73 8.99
N ILE A 570 7.14 -9.55 7.68
CA ILE A 570 8.24 -8.77 7.10
C ILE A 570 7.71 -7.40 6.72
N THR A 571 8.28 -6.34 7.28
CA THR A 571 7.89 -4.95 7.01
C THR A 571 9.07 -4.17 6.42
N VAL A 572 8.85 -3.53 5.28
CA VAL A 572 9.76 -2.57 4.64
C VAL A 572 9.14 -1.18 4.76
N GLN A 573 9.84 -0.26 5.44
CA GLN A 573 9.26 1.04 5.76
C GLN A 573 10.28 2.17 5.82
N GLY A 574 9.81 3.40 5.55
CA GLY A 574 10.49 4.59 6.00
C GLY A 574 10.29 4.81 7.50
N ASP A 575 11.21 5.55 8.13
CA ASP A 575 11.08 5.96 9.53
C ASP A 575 9.84 6.85 9.78
N ALA A 576 9.56 7.17 11.05
CA ALA A 576 8.39 7.97 11.44
C ALA A 576 8.36 9.37 10.77
N SER A 577 9.53 9.94 10.44
CA SER A 577 9.59 11.24 9.76
C SER A 577 8.93 11.23 8.37
N SER A 578 8.85 10.05 7.73
CA SER A 578 8.23 9.84 6.42
C SER A 578 6.75 10.26 6.38
N GLU A 579 6.03 10.18 7.50
CA GLU A 579 4.61 10.55 7.56
C GLU A 579 4.39 12.04 7.32
N THR A 580 5.31 12.87 7.83
CA THR A 580 5.27 14.32 7.65
C THR A 580 5.96 14.72 6.34
N SER A 581 7.14 14.16 6.05
CA SER A 581 7.96 14.54 4.89
C SER A 581 7.43 13.99 3.57
N LYS A 582 6.63 12.91 3.60
CA LYS A 582 6.21 12.14 2.43
C LYS A 582 7.40 11.56 1.63
N PHE A 583 8.51 11.35 2.31
CA PHE A 583 9.76 10.77 1.79
C PHE A 583 9.97 9.39 2.41
N GLY A 584 9.32 8.38 1.82
CA GLY A 584 9.28 7.01 2.32
C GLY A 584 10.38 6.11 1.77
N ALA A 585 10.34 4.85 2.20
CA ALA A 585 11.23 3.82 1.68
C ALA A 585 10.88 3.40 0.24
N GLN A 586 11.88 2.90 -0.49
CA GLN A 586 11.71 2.35 -1.84
C GLN A 586 12.47 1.04 -2.02
N VAL A 587 12.07 0.27 -3.03
CA VAL A 587 12.81 -0.88 -3.54
C VAL A 587 12.99 -0.70 -5.04
N MET A 588 14.23 -0.73 -5.51
CA MET A 588 14.55 -0.67 -6.93
C MET A 588 15.41 -1.88 -7.31
N THR A 589 14.99 -2.60 -8.35
CA THR A 589 15.75 -3.71 -8.94
C THR A 589 16.13 -3.37 -10.38
N MET A 590 17.42 -3.37 -10.67
CA MET A 590 17.96 -2.99 -11.98
C MET A 590 19.21 -3.80 -12.35
N GLY A 591 19.66 -3.65 -13.60
CA GLY A 591 20.79 -4.40 -14.15
C GLY A 591 20.45 -5.88 -14.30
N SER A 592 21.29 -6.78 -13.81
CA SER A 592 21.02 -8.22 -13.72
C SER A 592 20.35 -8.63 -12.40
N GLY A 593 19.80 -7.67 -11.65
CA GLY A 593 19.21 -7.91 -10.34
C GLY A 593 17.93 -8.76 -10.39
N GLN A 594 17.69 -9.54 -9.34
CA GLN A 594 16.50 -10.37 -9.15
C GLN A 594 15.83 -10.05 -7.83
N ALA A 595 14.49 -10.02 -7.80
CA ALA A 595 13.72 -9.85 -6.56
C ALA A 595 12.58 -10.87 -6.46
N TYR A 596 12.57 -11.60 -5.36
CA TYR A 596 11.56 -12.58 -4.97
C TYR A 596 10.89 -12.08 -3.68
N ILE A 597 9.71 -11.47 -3.82
CA ILE A 597 8.98 -10.84 -2.73
C ILE A 597 7.67 -11.58 -2.55
N ASP A 598 7.46 -12.22 -1.40
CA ASP A 598 6.25 -12.96 -1.06
C ASP A 598 5.81 -12.66 0.37
N GLY A 599 4.59 -12.14 0.57
CA GLY A 599 4.03 -11.91 1.91
C GLY A 599 4.70 -10.77 2.68
N VAL A 600 5.05 -9.67 2.02
CA VAL A 600 5.74 -8.50 2.62
C VAL A 600 4.82 -7.30 2.73
N GLU A 601 4.94 -6.55 3.84
CA GLU A 601 4.24 -5.29 4.07
C GLU A 601 5.13 -4.10 3.69
N PHE A 602 4.64 -3.25 2.82
CA PHE A 602 5.26 -1.99 2.42
C PHE A 602 4.42 -0.83 2.96
N THR A 603 4.95 -0.10 3.94
CA THR A 603 4.26 1.01 4.61
C THR A 603 5.19 2.21 4.80
N ARG A 604 4.65 3.43 4.71
CA ARG A 604 5.47 4.67 4.63
C ARG A 604 6.51 4.57 3.51
N VAL A 605 6.04 4.24 2.32
CA VAL A 605 6.85 3.93 1.14
C VAL A 605 6.59 4.90 0.00
N GLY A 606 7.47 4.92 -0.99
CA GLY A 606 7.45 5.87 -2.10
C GLY A 606 7.87 7.27 -1.67
N GLN A 607 8.35 8.07 -2.61
CA GLN A 607 8.80 9.44 -2.34
C GLN A 607 8.01 10.41 -3.20
N LYS A 608 7.27 11.29 -2.53
CA LYS A 608 6.37 12.27 -3.17
C LYS A 608 7.12 13.10 -4.21
N LYS A 609 6.55 13.20 -5.42
CA LYS A 609 7.09 14.02 -6.53
C LYS A 609 8.53 13.65 -6.94
N ALA A 610 8.98 12.43 -6.66
CA ALA A 610 10.29 11.95 -7.07
C ALA A 610 10.16 10.82 -8.09
N THR A 611 10.50 11.11 -9.35
CA THR A 611 10.49 10.12 -10.43
C THR A 611 11.43 8.95 -10.12
N GLY A 612 10.97 7.73 -10.38
CA GLY A 612 11.75 6.51 -10.15
C GLY A 612 11.89 6.09 -8.69
N ARG A 613 11.27 6.81 -7.74
CA ARG A 613 11.33 6.54 -6.29
C ARG A 613 9.99 5.98 -5.79
N TYR A 614 9.69 4.77 -6.24
CA TYR A 614 8.43 4.08 -6.00
C TYR A 614 8.58 3.00 -4.91
N PRO A 615 7.50 2.57 -4.23
CA PRO A 615 7.58 1.51 -3.22
C PRO A 615 8.27 0.25 -3.74
N ILE A 616 7.93 -0.16 -4.96
CA ILE A 616 8.55 -1.28 -5.68
C ILE A 616 8.74 -0.87 -7.15
N HIS A 617 9.96 -0.97 -7.66
CA HIS A 617 10.33 -0.54 -9.01
C HIS A 617 11.26 -1.56 -9.68
N PHE A 618 10.79 -2.17 -10.76
CA PHE A 618 11.62 -2.98 -11.66
C PHE A 618 12.03 -2.11 -12.85
N HIS A 619 13.33 -1.82 -12.96
CA HIS A 619 13.85 -0.78 -13.83
C HIS A 619 14.76 -1.36 -14.91
N LEU A 620 14.27 -1.35 -16.15
CA LEU A 620 14.97 -1.69 -17.39
C LEU A 620 15.60 -3.09 -17.40
N LEU A 621 14.89 -4.10 -16.89
CA LEU A 621 15.40 -5.47 -16.87
C LEU A 621 15.21 -6.22 -18.20
N GLY A 622 14.43 -5.67 -19.13
CA GLY A 622 13.98 -6.40 -20.32
C GLY A 622 13.37 -7.74 -19.91
N ASP A 623 13.77 -8.83 -20.58
CA ASP A 623 13.32 -10.19 -20.26
C ASP A 623 13.86 -10.75 -18.92
N GLY A 624 14.77 -10.04 -18.25
CA GLY A 624 15.27 -10.40 -16.92
C GLY A 624 14.17 -10.47 -15.85
N GLY A 625 13.04 -9.77 -16.07
CA GLY A 625 11.87 -9.83 -15.21
C GLY A 625 11.27 -11.23 -15.04
N ALA A 626 11.54 -12.17 -15.97
CA ALA A 626 11.18 -13.58 -15.84
C ALA A 626 11.75 -14.27 -14.59
N ASN A 627 12.82 -13.70 -14.01
CA ASN A 627 13.48 -14.19 -12.80
C ASN A 627 13.09 -13.37 -11.56
N SER A 628 11.87 -12.82 -11.52
CA SER A 628 11.40 -11.99 -10.40
C SER A 628 9.89 -12.10 -10.22
N PHE A 629 9.43 -11.87 -9.00
CA PHE A 629 8.01 -11.75 -8.72
C PHE A 629 7.72 -10.91 -7.47
N VAL A 630 6.49 -10.40 -7.41
CA VAL A 630 5.90 -9.83 -6.20
C VAL A 630 4.56 -10.52 -5.94
N LYS A 631 4.45 -11.20 -4.80
CA LYS A 631 3.29 -12.03 -4.46
C LYS A 631 2.77 -11.75 -3.06
N ASN A 632 1.45 -11.89 -2.89
CA ASN A 632 0.77 -11.93 -1.59
C ASN A 632 1.11 -10.75 -0.64
N SER A 633 1.57 -9.63 -1.19
CA SER A 633 2.15 -8.51 -0.45
C SER A 633 1.16 -7.36 -0.32
N SER A 634 1.36 -6.52 0.69
CA SER A 634 0.53 -5.34 0.95
C SER A 634 1.34 -4.06 0.72
N ILE A 635 0.73 -3.08 0.04
CA ILE A 635 1.33 -1.77 -0.23
C ILE A 635 0.34 -0.70 0.24
N HIS A 636 0.67 0.03 1.29
CA HIS A 636 -0.22 1.07 1.82
C HIS A 636 0.55 2.23 2.43
N ASN A 637 -0.17 3.33 2.70
CA ASN A 637 0.47 4.58 3.13
C ASN A 637 1.60 4.98 2.17
N SER A 638 1.40 4.73 0.87
CA SER A 638 2.35 5.11 -0.17
C SER A 638 2.26 6.61 -0.44
N TYR A 639 3.41 7.23 -0.68
CA TYR A 639 3.53 8.64 -1.06
C TYR A 639 3.75 8.83 -2.56
N ASN A 640 3.87 7.73 -3.32
CA ASN A 640 4.04 7.75 -4.78
C ASN A 640 3.74 6.37 -5.39
N ARG A 641 2.73 6.23 -6.26
CA ARG A 641 2.36 4.96 -6.95
C ARG A 641 2.27 3.74 -6.02
N CYS A 642 2.22 2.52 -6.57
CA CYS A 642 2.25 1.28 -5.80
C CYS A 642 3.40 0.37 -6.25
N LEU A 643 3.35 -0.06 -7.52
CA LEU A 643 4.35 -0.94 -8.12
C LEU A 643 4.56 -0.51 -9.57
N THR A 644 5.82 -0.22 -9.92
CA THR A 644 6.20 0.24 -11.25
C THR A 644 6.99 -0.83 -12.00
N VAL A 645 6.56 -1.10 -13.24
CA VAL A 645 7.26 -1.93 -14.23
C VAL A 645 7.72 -1.00 -15.34
N HIS A 646 9.03 -0.80 -15.45
CA HIS A 646 9.63 0.11 -16.42
C HIS A 646 10.62 -0.66 -17.29
N GLY A 647 10.35 -0.73 -18.60
CA GLY A 647 11.18 -1.44 -19.58
C GLY A 647 11.50 -2.88 -19.18
N THR A 648 10.57 -3.52 -18.48
CA THR A 648 10.71 -4.87 -17.90
C THR A 648 9.59 -5.76 -18.42
N ASN A 649 9.96 -6.98 -18.81
CA ASN A 649 9.11 -7.96 -19.44
C ASN A 649 9.02 -9.22 -18.57
N LYS A 650 7.96 -10.01 -18.77
CA LYS A 650 7.80 -11.35 -18.17
C LYS A 650 7.78 -11.38 -16.63
N LEU A 651 7.56 -10.24 -15.97
CA LEU A 651 7.45 -10.14 -14.52
C LEU A 651 6.12 -10.71 -14.02
N THR A 652 6.13 -11.41 -12.88
CA THR A 652 4.91 -11.88 -12.21
C THR A 652 4.52 -11.00 -11.02
N ILE A 653 3.33 -10.42 -11.05
CA ILE A 653 2.72 -9.61 -10.00
C ILE A 653 1.38 -10.27 -9.63
N GLN A 654 1.32 -10.91 -8.45
CA GLN A 654 0.22 -11.82 -8.12
C GLN A 654 -0.34 -11.62 -6.71
N ASN A 655 -1.67 -11.56 -6.56
CA ASN A 655 -2.36 -11.56 -5.27
C ASN A 655 -1.92 -10.44 -4.30
N ASN A 656 -1.44 -9.32 -4.82
CA ASN A 656 -1.04 -8.19 -3.98
C ASN A 656 -2.24 -7.29 -3.67
N ALA A 657 -2.21 -6.61 -2.52
CA ALA A 657 -3.22 -5.63 -2.14
C ALA A 657 -2.58 -4.24 -1.97
N ALA A 658 -2.99 -3.27 -2.78
CA ALA A 658 -2.53 -1.90 -2.72
C ALA A 658 -3.67 -0.96 -2.29
N TYR A 659 -3.41 -0.16 -1.26
CA TYR A 659 -4.40 0.71 -0.62
C TYR A 659 -3.86 2.12 -0.44
N ASN A 660 -4.68 3.12 -0.79
CA ASN A 660 -4.44 4.52 -0.45
C ASN A 660 -3.09 5.08 -0.98
N ALA A 661 -2.89 5.00 -2.29
CA ALA A 661 -1.71 5.51 -2.97
C ALA A 661 -2.07 6.66 -3.95
N PRO A 662 -1.17 7.64 -4.16
CA PRO A 662 -1.38 8.70 -5.15
C PRO A 662 -0.86 8.32 -6.54
N GLY A 663 -1.50 8.81 -7.60
CA GLY A 663 -1.11 8.59 -9.00
C GLY A 663 -1.46 7.19 -9.51
N HIS A 664 -0.97 6.81 -10.69
CA HIS A 664 -1.18 5.45 -11.21
C HIS A 664 -0.54 4.38 -10.30
N CYS A 665 -1.31 3.36 -9.90
CA CYS A 665 -0.90 2.41 -8.86
C CYS A 665 -0.04 1.26 -9.39
N TYR A 666 -0.62 0.31 -10.14
CA TYR A 666 0.12 -0.70 -10.90
C TYR A 666 0.47 -0.10 -12.26
N PHE A 667 1.72 0.32 -12.43
CA PHE A 667 2.13 1.27 -13.46
C PHE A 667 3.17 0.66 -14.42
N LEU A 668 2.75 0.38 -15.67
CA LEU A 668 3.64 0.03 -16.78
C LEU A 668 4.05 1.32 -17.49
N GLU A 669 5.31 1.69 -17.45
CA GLU A 669 5.73 3.09 -17.65
C GLU A 669 5.76 3.53 -19.12
N ASP A 670 6.51 2.82 -19.98
CA ASP A 670 6.96 3.40 -21.25
C ASP A 670 6.39 2.74 -22.51
N GLY A 671 5.61 1.67 -22.40
CA GLY A 671 5.03 0.97 -23.54
C GLY A 671 6.01 0.00 -24.22
N ALA A 672 7.07 -0.42 -23.54
CA ALA A 672 7.94 -1.53 -23.97
C ALA A 672 7.68 -2.82 -23.18
N GLU A 673 6.89 -2.75 -22.11
CA GLU A 673 6.69 -3.79 -21.12
C GLU A 673 5.73 -4.88 -21.63
N THR A 674 6.26 -6.06 -21.96
CA THR A 674 5.50 -7.16 -22.58
C THR A 674 5.58 -8.46 -21.77
N GLY A 675 4.58 -9.33 -21.96
CA GLY A 675 4.54 -10.66 -21.36
C GLY A 675 4.46 -10.69 -19.83
N ASN A 676 4.23 -9.55 -19.17
CA ASN A 676 4.06 -9.48 -17.73
C ASN A 676 2.73 -10.11 -17.31
N VAL A 677 2.69 -10.70 -16.12
CA VAL A 677 1.49 -11.33 -15.54
C VAL A 677 1.04 -10.51 -14.34
N LEU A 678 -0.13 -9.87 -14.47
CA LEU A 678 -0.85 -9.20 -13.40
C LEU A 678 -2.09 -10.04 -13.08
N GLU A 679 -2.04 -10.78 -11.98
CA GLU A 679 -3.10 -11.72 -11.60
C GLU A 679 -3.59 -11.53 -10.16
N GLY A 680 -4.91 -11.47 -9.95
CA GLY A 680 -5.46 -11.55 -8.60
C GLY A 680 -5.12 -10.35 -7.71
N ASN A 681 -4.62 -9.26 -8.28
CA ASN A 681 -4.24 -8.08 -7.52
C ASN A 681 -5.46 -7.21 -7.20
N LEU A 682 -5.43 -6.58 -6.04
CA LEU A 682 -6.44 -5.64 -5.57
C LEU A 682 -5.78 -4.26 -5.44
N GLY A 683 -6.34 -3.25 -6.10
CA GLY A 683 -5.98 -1.86 -5.87
C GLY A 683 -7.21 -1.02 -5.58
N PHE A 684 -7.16 -0.20 -4.53
CA PHE A 684 -8.32 0.59 -4.12
C PHE A 684 -7.96 1.88 -3.38
N SER A 685 -8.90 2.82 -3.46
CA SER A 685 -8.76 4.19 -2.98
C SER A 685 -7.52 4.91 -3.54
N ILE A 686 -7.32 4.82 -4.86
CA ILE A 686 -6.22 5.47 -5.55
C ILE A 686 -6.54 6.96 -5.73
N ARG A 687 -5.65 7.83 -5.23
CA ARG A 687 -5.89 9.27 -5.12
C ARG A 687 -5.23 10.04 -6.24
N ARG A 688 -5.88 11.13 -6.63
CA ARG A 688 -5.30 12.11 -7.55
C ARG A 688 -4.26 12.93 -6.78
N PRO A 689 -2.98 12.96 -7.22
CA PRO A 689 -2.01 13.90 -6.65
C PRO A 689 -2.47 15.33 -6.89
N ALA A 690 -2.12 16.24 -5.98
CA ALA A 690 -2.29 17.67 -6.21
C ALA A 690 -1.53 18.10 -7.47
N ASP A 691 -2.01 19.13 -8.19
CA ASP A 691 -1.46 19.56 -9.47
C ASP A 691 0.06 19.78 -9.44
N ALA A 692 0.56 20.40 -8.36
CA ALA A 692 1.98 20.69 -8.18
C ALA A 692 2.86 19.46 -7.87
N ASP A 693 2.24 18.31 -7.55
CA ASP A 693 2.89 17.07 -7.12
C ASP A 693 2.80 15.94 -8.16
N ARG A 694 2.14 16.18 -9.30
CA ARG A 694 2.03 15.21 -10.39
C ARG A 694 3.40 14.93 -11.01
N LEU A 695 3.65 13.66 -11.35
CA LEU A 695 4.82 13.25 -12.11
C LEU A 695 4.52 13.24 -13.60
N LEU A 696 3.29 12.86 -13.96
CA LEU A 696 2.79 12.86 -15.33
C LEU A 696 1.57 13.76 -15.44
N PRO A 697 1.36 14.42 -16.60
CA PRO A 697 0.09 15.11 -16.87
C PRO A 697 -1.14 14.21 -16.63
N THR A 698 -1.01 12.91 -16.92
CA THR A 698 -2.05 11.86 -16.74
C THR A 698 -2.37 11.53 -15.28
N ASP A 699 -1.52 11.88 -14.32
CA ASP A 699 -1.82 11.68 -12.89
C ASP A 699 -3.03 12.55 -12.45
N ASN A 700 -3.55 13.45 -13.31
CA ASN A 700 -4.81 14.16 -13.09
C ASN A 700 -6.05 13.25 -13.15
N ARG A 701 -5.93 12.07 -13.76
CA ARG A 701 -6.92 10.98 -13.86
C ARG A 701 -6.19 9.69 -13.51
N PRO A 702 -5.86 9.45 -12.22
CA PRO A 702 -5.08 8.28 -11.83
C PRO A 702 -5.80 6.98 -12.23
N SER A 703 -5.06 5.89 -12.35
CA SER A 703 -5.65 4.58 -12.57
C SER A 703 -5.14 3.55 -11.59
N VAL A 704 -5.98 2.55 -11.33
CA VAL A 704 -5.56 1.41 -10.51
C VAL A 704 -4.55 0.57 -11.32
N PHE A 705 -4.91 0.24 -12.56
CA PHE A 705 -4.04 -0.45 -13.50
C PHE A 705 -3.77 0.46 -14.71
N TRP A 706 -2.54 0.91 -14.85
CA TRP A 706 -2.05 1.68 -16.00
C TRP A 706 -1.20 0.78 -16.89
N ILE A 707 -1.70 0.52 -18.10
CA ILE A 707 -1.15 -0.45 -19.04
C ILE A 707 -0.80 0.27 -20.34
N THR A 708 0.50 0.37 -20.64
CA THR A 708 1.01 1.07 -21.83
C THR A 708 1.34 0.13 -22.98
N HIS A 709 1.25 -1.18 -22.79
CA HIS A 709 1.40 -2.16 -23.87
C HIS A 709 0.35 -3.26 -23.75
N PRO A 710 -0.38 -3.61 -24.84
CA PRO A 710 -1.52 -4.51 -24.74
C PRO A 710 -1.12 -5.99 -24.56
N ASN A 711 0.10 -6.35 -24.95
CA ASN A 711 0.62 -7.71 -24.86
C ASN A 711 1.09 -8.08 -23.43
N ASN A 712 0.16 -8.18 -22.50
CA ASN A 712 0.38 -8.63 -21.12
C ASN A 712 -0.79 -9.53 -20.68
N VAL A 713 -0.61 -10.33 -19.63
CA VAL A 713 -1.68 -11.13 -19.00
C VAL A 713 -2.25 -10.33 -17.85
N VAL A 714 -3.49 -9.87 -17.97
CA VAL A 714 -4.21 -9.09 -16.95
C VAL A 714 -5.48 -9.83 -16.61
N ARG A 715 -5.48 -10.60 -15.51
CA ARG A 715 -6.63 -11.43 -15.15
C ARG A 715 -6.98 -11.46 -13.68
N ASN A 716 -8.27 -11.61 -13.38
CA ASN A 716 -8.81 -11.74 -12.02
C ASN A 716 -8.40 -10.60 -11.06
N ASN A 717 -8.07 -9.41 -11.58
CA ASN A 717 -7.71 -8.26 -10.76
C ASN A 717 -8.94 -7.45 -10.38
N VAL A 718 -8.85 -6.69 -9.29
CA VAL A 718 -9.91 -5.79 -8.81
C VAL A 718 -9.38 -4.36 -8.72
N ALA A 719 -10.08 -3.46 -9.40
CA ALA A 719 -9.91 -2.02 -9.30
C ALA A 719 -11.11 -1.41 -8.54
N ALA A 720 -10.96 -1.17 -7.25
CA ALA A 720 -12.05 -0.74 -6.35
C ALA A 720 -11.91 0.75 -5.96
N GLY A 721 -11.68 1.60 -6.97
CA GLY A 721 -11.79 3.05 -6.85
C GLY A 721 -10.53 3.84 -7.17
N ALA A 722 -10.72 4.81 -8.06
CA ALA A 722 -9.74 5.81 -8.46
C ALA A 722 -10.40 7.20 -8.47
N GLU A 723 -9.80 8.17 -7.78
CA GLU A 723 -10.31 9.54 -7.65
C GLU A 723 -10.35 10.24 -9.02
N TRP A 724 -11.55 10.50 -9.54
CA TRP A 724 -11.76 11.09 -10.88
C TRP A 724 -11.06 10.32 -12.01
N GLY A 725 -10.78 9.04 -11.78
CA GLY A 725 -9.86 8.25 -12.57
C GLY A 725 -10.46 6.97 -13.12
N VAL A 726 -9.58 6.08 -13.59
CA VAL A 726 -9.93 4.87 -14.35
C VAL A 726 -9.57 3.60 -13.58
N GLY A 727 -10.39 2.56 -13.68
CA GLY A 727 -10.04 1.25 -13.12
C GLY A 727 -8.86 0.61 -13.85
N PHE A 728 -9.11 0.16 -15.09
CA PHE A 728 -8.13 -0.39 -16.02
C PHE A 728 -7.98 0.54 -17.22
N TRP A 729 -6.78 1.10 -17.40
CA TRP A 729 -6.50 1.99 -18.52
C TRP A 729 -5.42 1.39 -19.41
N TYR A 730 -5.83 0.96 -20.61
CA TYR A 730 -4.92 0.64 -21.72
C TYR A 730 -4.53 1.94 -22.44
N ALA A 731 -3.66 2.72 -21.80
CA ALA A 731 -3.14 3.99 -22.30
C ALA A 731 -1.99 3.74 -23.27
N LEU A 732 -2.30 3.26 -24.47
CA LEU A 732 -1.30 2.78 -25.42
C LEU A 732 -0.65 3.92 -26.21
N PRO A 733 0.67 4.16 -26.11
CA PRO A 733 1.35 5.13 -26.95
C PRO A 733 1.61 4.56 -28.35
N GLN A 734 1.89 5.44 -29.32
CA GLN A 734 2.21 5.01 -30.70
C GLN A 734 3.54 4.25 -30.78
N LYS A 735 4.50 4.65 -29.94
CA LYS A 735 5.84 4.09 -29.79
C LYS A 735 6.22 4.09 -28.33
N PRO A 736 7.17 3.23 -27.91
CA PRO A 736 7.73 3.34 -26.58
C PRO A 736 8.23 4.77 -26.30
N MET A 737 8.05 5.21 -25.07
CA MET A 737 8.38 6.55 -24.61
C MET A 737 9.59 6.49 -23.67
N GLY A 738 9.94 7.63 -23.07
CA GLY A 738 10.90 7.68 -21.97
C GLY A 738 12.24 7.01 -22.29
N LEU A 739 12.73 6.21 -21.35
CA LEU A 739 14.01 5.51 -21.48
C LEU A 739 13.93 4.35 -22.47
N SER A 740 12.72 3.90 -22.81
CA SER A 740 12.49 2.86 -23.81
C SER A 740 12.36 3.40 -25.25
N SER A 741 12.42 4.72 -25.46
CA SER A 741 12.18 5.38 -26.76
C SER A 741 13.10 4.94 -27.91
N SER A 742 14.28 4.40 -27.61
CA SER A 742 15.19 3.83 -28.60
C SER A 742 14.71 2.50 -29.19
N GLN A 743 13.74 1.82 -28.56
CA GLN A 743 13.17 0.55 -29.01
C GLN A 743 12.11 0.77 -30.12
N THR A 744 12.54 1.34 -31.24
CA THR A 744 11.66 1.76 -32.33
C THR A 744 10.95 0.60 -33.07
N GLY A 745 11.35 -0.65 -32.83
CA GLY A 745 10.69 -1.85 -33.37
C GLY A 745 9.38 -2.25 -32.66
N ILE A 746 9.00 -1.57 -31.58
CA ILE A 746 7.77 -1.86 -30.81
C ILE A 746 6.64 -0.91 -31.24
N PHE A 747 5.40 -1.42 -31.25
CA PHE A 747 4.22 -0.69 -31.74
C PHE A 747 3.02 -0.98 -30.83
N PRO A 748 2.86 -0.31 -29.68
CA PRO A 748 1.85 -0.67 -28.69
C PRO A 748 0.41 -0.59 -29.25
N LEU A 749 0.07 0.46 -30.00
CA LEU A 749 -1.26 0.61 -30.64
C LEU A 749 -1.59 -0.45 -31.70
N ARG A 750 -0.60 -1.21 -32.19
CA ARG A 750 -0.77 -2.24 -33.22
C ARG A 750 -0.47 -3.65 -32.73
N SER A 751 0.02 -3.79 -31.51
CA SER A 751 0.39 -5.08 -30.96
C SER A 751 -0.85 -5.88 -30.58
N ALA A 752 -0.78 -7.20 -30.74
CA ALA A 752 -1.86 -8.07 -30.30
C ALA A 752 -2.09 -7.94 -28.78
N LEU A 753 -3.36 -7.85 -28.38
CA LEU A 753 -3.76 -7.96 -26.99
C LEU A 753 -3.29 -9.32 -26.46
N GLY A 754 -2.70 -9.31 -25.26
CA GLY A 754 -2.39 -10.54 -24.52
C GLY A 754 -3.69 -11.15 -23.96
N GLU A 755 -3.78 -11.29 -22.64
CA GLU A 755 -5.00 -11.74 -21.98
C GLU A 755 -5.63 -10.61 -21.18
N PHE A 756 -6.94 -10.42 -21.33
CA PHE A 756 -7.76 -9.64 -20.40
C PHE A 756 -8.98 -10.48 -20.00
N SER A 757 -9.01 -11.00 -18.78
CA SER A 757 -10.07 -11.91 -18.35
C SER A 757 -10.45 -11.79 -16.86
N GLY A 758 -11.74 -11.84 -16.54
CA GLY A 758 -12.20 -11.97 -15.14
C GLY A 758 -11.90 -10.78 -14.22
N ASN A 759 -11.53 -9.62 -14.79
CA ASN A 759 -11.24 -8.41 -14.03
C ASN A 759 -12.53 -7.72 -13.57
N LEU A 760 -12.46 -7.02 -12.43
CA LEU A 760 -13.56 -6.27 -11.85
C LEU A 760 -13.16 -4.81 -11.61
N ALA A 761 -13.97 -3.84 -12.04
CA ALA A 761 -13.77 -2.42 -11.76
C ALA A 761 -15.00 -1.73 -11.16
N HIS A 762 -14.85 -1.05 -10.05
CA HIS A 762 -15.91 -0.23 -9.45
C HIS A 762 -15.39 0.98 -8.70
N SER A 763 -16.32 1.85 -8.30
CA SER A 763 -16.03 3.05 -7.51
C SER A 763 -15.03 4.00 -8.19
N SER A 764 -14.81 3.86 -9.50
CA SER A 764 -13.96 4.76 -10.26
C SER A 764 -14.72 6.05 -10.52
N GLY A 765 -14.05 7.18 -10.28
CA GLY A 765 -14.62 8.51 -10.51
C GLY A 765 -14.93 8.80 -11.99
N GLU A 766 -14.47 7.94 -12.89
CA GLU A 766 -14.79 7.97 -14.31
C GLU A 766 -15.18 6.59 -14.85
N THR A 767 -14.27 5.88 -15.51
CA THR A 767 -14.55 4.67 -16.31
C THR A 767 -13.94 3.42 -15.67
N GLY A 768 -14.64 2.28 -15.75
CA GLY A 768 -14.13 0.98 -15.31
C GLY A 768 -12.97 0.47 -16.19
N LEU A 769 -13.21 0.32 -17.49
CA LEU A 769 -12.20 -0.04 -18.50
C LEU A 769 -12.11 1.03 -19.59
N ASP A 770 -10.94 1.65 -19.78
CA ASP A 770 -10.66 2.64 -20.83
C ASP A 770 -9.55 2.12 -21.76
N VAL A 771 -9.85 2.02 -23.06
CA VAL A 771 -8.90 1.68 -24.13
C VAL A 771 -8.85 2.84 -25.12
N ASP A 772 -8.19 3.93 -24.70
CA ASP A 772 -8.04 5.18 -25.43
C ASP A 772 -7.02 6.09 -24.71
N HIS A 773 -6.90 7.34 -25.15
CA HIS A 773 -6.23 8.45 -24.46
C HIS A 773 -4.76 8.16 -24.10
N GLY A 774 -4.10 7.35 -24.92
CA GLY A 774 -2.69 7.01 -24.75
C GLY A 774 -1.78 8.25 -24.78
N PRO A 775 -0.67 8.24 -24.03
CA PRO A 775 0.26 9.36 -23.97
C PRO A 775 1.03 9.56 -25.29
N ASP A 776 1.35 10.82 -25.61
CA ASP A 776 2.33 11.20 -26.63
C ASP A 776 3.76 11.04 -26.10
N ALA A 777 4.77 11.30 -26.94
CA ALA A 777 6.18 11.19 -26.55
C ALA A 777 6.59 12.11 -25.38
N ASN A 778 5.79 13.13 -25.05
CA ASN A 778 5.99 14.04 -23.91
C ASN A 778 5.18 13.63 -22.67
N GLY A 779 4.45 12.51 -22.72
CA GLY A 779 3.57 12.04 -21.64
C GLY A 779 2.21 12.77 -21.58
N ASN A 780 1.87 13.61 -22.57
CA ASN A 780 0.56 14.25 -22.63
C ASN A 780 -0.48 13.28 -23.20
N GLN A 781 -1.69 13.28 -22.65
CA GLN A 781 -2.79 12.50 -23.24
C GLN A 781 -3.05 12.96 -24.67
N THR A 782 -3.01 12.02 -25.61
CA THR A 782 -3.52 12.27 -26.96
C THR A 782 -5.04 12.16 -26.97
N GLY A 783 -5.69 12.94 -27.83
CA GLY A 783 -7.16 12.97 -27.88
C GLY A 783 -7.78 11.70 -28.50
N ASN A 784 -7.07 10.96 -29.35
CA ASN A 784 -7.59 9.81 -30.08
C ASN A 784 -6.51 8.73 -30.28
N ALA A 785 -6.45 7.73 -29.41
CA ALA A 785 -5.49 6.62 -29.52
C ALA A 785 -6.20 5.36 -30.03
N HIS A 786 -6.14 5.10 -31.34
CA HIS A 786 -6.87 4.00 -31.97
C HIS A 786 -6.09 2.68 -31.89
N HIS A 787 -6.51 1.77 -31.01
CA HIS A 787 -5.92 0.44 -30.93
C HIS A 787 -6.42 -0.47 -32.06
N ILE A 788 -5.54 -0.84 -32.99
CA ILE A 788 -5.83 -1.71 -34.13
C ILE A 788 -4.77 -2.81 -34.14
N ALA A 789 -5.06 -3.93 -33.46
CA ALA A 789 -4.14 -5.06 -33.41
C ALA A 789 -3.88 -5.62 -34.82
N ARG A 790 -2.61 -5.92 -35.11
CA ARG A 790 -2.12 -6.36 -36.42
C ARG A 790 -1.35 -7.67 -36.29
N ALA A 791 -1.43 -8.53 -37.30
CA ALA A 791 -0.66 -9.78 -37.38
C ALA A 791 0.86 -9.51 -37.40
N ASP A 792 1.26 -8.47 -38.12
CA ASP A 792 2.58 -7.86 -38.00
C ASP A 792 2.40 -6.41 -37.54
N PRO A 793 2.74 -6.08 -36.27
CA PRO A 793 2.63 -4.72 -35.75
C PRO A 793 3.49 -3.68 -36.49
N ALA A 794 4.53 -4.10 -37.20
CA ALA A 794 5.39 -3.21 -37.99
C ALA A 794 4.74 -2.82 -39.33
N ASP A 795 3.91 -3.69 -39.92
CA ASP A 795 3.19 -3.44 -41.16
C ASP A 795 1.73 -3.00 -40.89
N GLU A 796 1.45 -1.73 -41.17
CA GLU A 796 0.11 -1.13 -41.04
C GLU A 796 -0.93 -1.73 -41.98
N ASN A 797 -0.52 -2.46 -43.01
CA ASN A 797 -1.43 -3.13 -43.95
C ASN A 797 -1.63 -4.61 -43.62
N SER A 798 -0.91 -5.15 -42.63
CA SER A 798 -1.07 -6.55 -42.24
C SER A 798 -2.47 -6.81 -41.67
N THR A 799 -2.84 -8.09 -41.63
CA THR A 799 -4.17 -8.54 -41.21
C THR A 799 -4.53 -7.97 -39.83
N ILE A 800 -5.73 -7.38 -39.71
CA ILE A 800 -6.26 -6.92 -38.43
C ILE A 800 -6.66 -8.14 -37.59
N LEU A 801 -6.27 -8.12 -36.31
CA LEU A 801 -6.59 -9.16 -35.34
C LEU A 801 -7.72 -8.72 -34.41
N VAL A 802 -8.53 -9.68 -33.95
CA VAL A 802 -9.55 -9.44 -32.95
C VAL A 802 -8.91 -9.27 -31.56
N SER A 803 -9.27 -8.21 -30.85
CA SER A 803 -8.88 -8.00 -29.45
C SER A 803 -10.04 -8.31 -28.52
N THR A 804 -9.88 -9.35 -27.68
CA THR A 804 -10.96 -9.85 -26.82
C THR A 804 -10.75 -9.45 -25.36
N PHE A 805 -11.68 -8.67 -24.81
CA PHE A 805 -11.80 -8.35 -23.39
C PHE A 805 -12.88 -9.24 -22.80
N ALA A 806 -12.48 -10.30 -22.09
CA ALA A 806 -13.39 -11.36 -21.67
C ALA A 806 -13.81 -11.22 -20.20
N ASN A 807 -15.07 -11.59 -19.91
CA ASN A 807 -15.59 -11.77 -18.54
C ASN A 807 -15.32 -10.57 -17.61
N PHE A 808 -15.39 -9.35 -18.15
CA PHE A 808 -15.19 -8.13 -17.39
C PHE A 808 -16.42 -7.80 -16.55
N SER A 809 -16.22 -7.51 -15.28
CA SER A 809 -17.28 -7.00 -14.41
C SER A 809 -17.03 -5.53 -14.12
N ALA A 810 -18.08 -4.72 -14.15
CA ALA A 810 -17.96 -3.33 -13.71
C ALA A 810 -19.24 -2.88 -13.01
N TYR A 811 -19.11 -2.18 -11.88
CA TYR A 811 -20.27 -1.55 -11.25
C TYR A 811 -19.95 -0.20 -10.63
N LYS A 812 -20.96 0.67 -10.44
CA LYS A 812 -20.79 1.95 -9.71
C LYS A 812 -19.58 2.79 -10.18
N ASN A 813 -19.29 2.80 -11.49
CA ASN A 813 -18.35 3.76 -12.08
C ASN A 813 -19.16 4.98 -12.53
N ARG A 814 -18.67 6.19 -12.25
CA ARG A 814 -19.51 7.39 -12.41
C ARG A 814 -19.89 7.64 -13.86
N THR A 815 -18.99 7.43 -14.83
CA THR A 815 -19.31 7.64 -16.25
C THR A 815 -19.70 6.34 -16.93
N ARG A 816 -18.77 5.38 -17.01
CA ARG A 816 -18.95 4.18 -17.85
C ARG A 816 -18.42 2.92 -17.20
N GLY A 817 -19.05 1.79 -17.50
CA GLY A 817 -18.43 0.48 -17.29
C GLY A 817 -17.23 0.29 -18.22
N ALA A 818 -17.41 0.54 -19.52
CA ALA A 818 -16.34 0.41 -20.52
C ALA A 818 -16.39 1.49 -21.62
N TRP A 819 -15.20 1.96 -22.01
CA TRP A 819 -14.93 2.80 -23.19
C TRP A 819 -13.86 2.13 -24.06
N LEU A 820 -14.20 1.80 -25.31
CA LEU A 820 -13.26 1.18 -26.24
C LEU A 820 -13.10 2.01 -27.51
N ARG A 821 -11.86 2.43 -27.82
CA ARG A 821 -11.50 3.06 -29.10
C ARG A 821 -10.57 2.19 -29.92
N GLY A 822 -10.93 1.90 -31.17
CA GLY A 822 -10.08 1.10 -32.05
C GLY A 822 -10.82 0.38 -33.17
N THR A 823 -10.45 -0.88 -33.42
CA THR A 823 -11.08 -1.73 -34.44
C THR A 823 -11.03 -3.20 -34.03
N GLU A 824 -12.08 -3.96 -34.35
CA GLU A 824 -12.19 -5.40 -34.07
C GLU A 824 -12.06 -5.75 -32.58
N HIS A 825 -12.68 -4.96 -31.70
CA HIS A 825 -12.74 -5.26 -30.27
C HIS A 825 -13.97 -6.11 -29.92
N ARG A 826 -13.82 -7.03 -28.97
CA ARG A 826 -14.92 -7.83 -28.42
C ARG A 826 -14.93 -7.66 -26.91
N LEU A 827 -15.95 -7.00 -26.37
CA LEU A 827 -16.25 -7.06 -24.95
C LEU A 827 -17.24 -8.21 -24.76
N THR A 828 -16.74 -9.37 -24.35
CA THR A 828 -17.52 -10.61 -24.34
C THR A 828 -17.66 -11.18 -22.94
N GLY A 829 -18.84 -11.71 -22.63
CA GLY A 829 -19.08 -12.32 -21.33
C GLY A 829 -19.18 -11.33 -20.16
N ALA A 830 -19.26 -10.02 -20.42
CA ALA A 830 -19.21 -8.98 -19.41
C ALA A 830 -20.49 -8.91 -18.55
N ILE A 831 -20.37 -8.35 -17.35
CA ILE A 831 -21.50 -7.90 -16.53
C ILE A 831 -21.26 -6.46 -16.06
N LEU A 832 -22.08 -5.53 -16.57
CA LEU A 832 -21.92 -4.09 -16.35
C LEU A 832 -23.15 -3.56 -15.62
N ALA A 833 -22.95 -2.90 -14.48
CA ALA A 833 -24.05 -2.52 -13.61
C ALA A 833 -23.90 -1.11 -13.02
N ASP A 834 -25.00 -0.45 -12.67
CA ASP A 834 -25.02 0.81 -11.88
C ASP A 834 -24.06 1.93 -12.37
N SER A 835 -23.59 1.90 -13.62
CA SER A 835 -22.79 3.00 -14.18
C SER A 835 -23.73 3.94 -14.93
N ALA A 836 -23.36 5.20 -15.16
CA ALA A 836 -24.23 6.07 -15.96
C ALA A 836 -24.47 5.48 -17.36
N VAL A 837 -23.42 4.91 -17.95
CA VAL A 837 -23.49 4.08 -19.16
C VAL A 837 -22.82 2.72 -18.90
N GLY A 838 -23.40 1.62 -19.37
CA GLY A 838 -22.74 0.32 -19.33
C GLY A 838 -21.49 0.30 -20.23
N ALA A 839 -21.66 0.43 -21.53
CA ALA A 839 -20.54 0.48 -22.48
C ALA A 839 -20.78 1.49 -23.63
N THR A 840 -19.69 2.15 -24.05
CA THR A 840 -19.65 3.04 -25.22
C THR A 840 -18.44 2.68 -26.08
N PHE A 841 -18.62 2.56 -27.40
CA PHE A 841 -17.53 2.26 -28.32
C PHE A 841 -17.31 3.38 -29.35
N ALA A 842 -16.09 3.90 -29.39
CA ALA A 842 -15.57 4.80 -30.43
C ALA A 842 -14.71 3.98 -31.41
N SER A 843 -15.30 2.97 -32.04
CA SER A 843 -14.57 1.84 -32.60
C SER A 843 -15.25 1.31 -33.84
N ASN A 844 -14.49 0.62 -34.70
CA ASN A 844 -15.05 0.03 -35.92
C ASN A 844 -15.08 -1.49 -35.85
N LYS A 845 -16.21 -2.10 -36.23
CA LYS A 845 -16.45 -3.55 -36.12
C LYS A 845 -16.20 -4.07 -34.70
N SER A 846 -16.71 -3.36 -33.70
CA SER A 846 -16.49 -3.68 -32.29
C SER A 846 -17.79 -3.90 -31.54
N TYR A 847 -17.86 -4.98 -30.78
CA TYR A 847 -19.13 -5.53 -30.32
C TYR A 847 -19.15 -5.90 -28.83
N LEU A 848 -20.31 -5.68 -28.22
CA LEU A 848 -20.66 -6.20 -26.90
C LEU A 848 -21.37 -7.53 -27.11
N GLU A 849 -20.81 -8.62 -26.60
CA GLU A 849 -21.27 -9.97 -26.93
C GLU A 849 -21.51 -10.82 -25.68
N ASN A 850 -22.55 -11.66 -25.67
CA ASN A 850 -22.80 -12.65 -24.61
C ASN A 850 -22.77 -12.05 -23.20
N SER A 851 -23.30 -10.84 -23.04
CA SER A 851 -23.09 -9.99 -21.87
C SER A 851 -24.39 -9.66 -21.15
N VAL A 852 -24.26 -9.20 -19.90
CA VAL A 852 -25.37 -8.73 -19.08
C VAL A 852 -25.14 -7.28 -18.72
N VAL A 853 -26.18 -6.45 -18.85
CA VAL A 853 -26.11 -5.04 -18.46
C VAL A 853 -27.29 -4.71 -17.56
N VAL A 854 -27.02 -4.12 -16.39
CA VAL A 854 -27.99 -3.86 -15.34
C VAL A 854 -28.02 -2.36 -15.04
N GLY A 855 -29.17 -1.72 -15.24
CA GLY A 855 -29.32 -0.29 -14.98
C GLY A 855 -29.23 0.03 -13.49
N GLU A 856 -29.94 -0.76 -12.68
CA GLU A 856 -30.06 -0.56 -11.24
C GLU A 856 -30.02 -1.92 -10.52
N THR A 857 -29.05 -2.10 -9.61
CA THR A 857 -28.91 -3.31 -8.78
C THR A 857 -29.55 -3.12 -7.39
N ALA A 858 -29.46 -4.15 -6.53
CA ALA A 858 -29.87 -4.06 -5.13
C ALA A 858 -28.94 -3.19 -4.27
N ASN A 859 -27.72 -2.89 -4.74
CA ASN A 859 -26.77 -2.05 -4.02
C ASN A 859 -27.12 -0.55 -4.16
N LYS A 860 -27.80 0.00 -3.15
CA LYS A 860 -28.22 1.41 -3.15
C LYS A 860 -27.07 2.39 -2.94
N GLY A 861 -25.99 1.99 -2.27
CA GLY A 861 -24.88 2.87 -1.90
C GLY A 861 -25.13 3.69 -0.63
N ASN A 862 -24.16 4.54 -0.28
CA ASN A 862 -24.15 5.40 0.90
C ASN A 862 -24.03 6.88 0.46
N PRO A 863 -25.10 7.52 -0.05
CA PRO A 863 -24.97 8.87 -0.55
C PRO A 863 -24.63 9.84 0.58
N GLN A 864 -23.74 10.80 0.30
CA GLN A 864 -23.41 11.89 1.21
C GLN A 864 -24.59 12.86 1.34
N SER A 865 -24.66 13.61 2.44
CA SER A 865 -25.77 14.55 2.70
C SER A 865 -25.96 15.65 1.65
N TRP A 866 -24.90 15.98 0.88
CA TRP A 866 -24.95 16.96 -0.21
C TRP A 866 -25.31 16.33 -1.57
N GLU A 867 -25.26 15.00 -1.70
CA GLU A 867 -25.53 14.31 -2.95
C GLU A 867 -27.03 14.22 -3.22
N LYS A 868 -27.44 14.48 -4.46
CA LYS A 868 -28.79 14.15 -4.90
C LYS A 868 -28.94 12.64 -5.00
N VAL A 869 -30.11 12.16 -4.57
CA VAL A 869 -30.42 10.73 -4.50
C VAL A 869 -31.56 10.34 -5.44
N GLY A 870 -31.60 9.06 -5.81
CA GLY A 870 -32.75 8.47 -6.49
C GLY A 870 -34.00 8.40 -5.59
N PRO A 871 -35.19 8.12 -6.15
CA PRO A 871 -36.44 8.13 -5.39
C PRO A 871 -36.49 7.15 -4.20
N ASP A 872 -35.66 6.11 -4.23
CA ASP A 872 -35.54 5.09 -3.18
C ASP A 872 -34.33 5.28 -2.26
N GLY A 873 -33.72 6.48 -2.31
CA GLY A 873 -32.57 6.90 -1.51
C GLY A 873 -31.22 6.46 -2.05
N ARG A 874 -31.13 5.87 -3.24
CA ARG A 874 -29.85 5.40 -3.82
C ARG A 874 -28.92 6.53 -4.25
N SER A 875 -27.63 6.25 -4.24
CA SER A 875 -26.61 7.09 -4.86
C SER A 875 -26.79 7.15 -6.38
N LEU A 876 -26.49 8.31 -6.96
CA LEU A 876 -26.54 8.55 -8.40
C LEU A 876 -25.11 8.68 -8.97
N PRO A 877 -24.87 8.33 -10.24
CA PRO A 877 -23.55 8.46 -10.84
C PRO A 877 -23.07 9.92 -10.90
N PHE A 878 -23.98 10.84 -11.24
CA PHE A 878 -23.76 12.29 -11.31
C PHE A 878 -24.65 13.04 -10.32
N PRO A 879 -24.35 13.03 -9.01
CA PRO A 879 -25.21 13.64 -7.99
C PRO A 879 -25.17 15.18 -8.01
N TRP A 880 -24.20 15.78 -8.70
CA TRP A 880 -24.03 17.24 -8.83
C TRP A 880 -24.79 17.85 -10.01
N GLU A 881 -25.26 17.04 -10.97
CA GLU A 881 -26.02 17.59 -12.10
C GLU A 881 -27.30 18.27 -11.58
N ASP A 882 -27.44 19.55 -11.92
CA ASP A 882 -28.66 20.29 -11.65
C ASP A 882 -29.67 20.10 -12.77
N ALA A 883 -30.95 20.24 -12.44
CA ALA A 883 -32.01 20.23 -13.47
C ALA A 883 -31.81 21.34 -14.52
N ASN A 884 -30.93 22.31 -14.23
CA ASN A 884 -30.58 23.47 -15.06
C ASN A 884 -29.13 23.42 -15.60
N ASP A 885 -28.40 22.30 -15.49
CA ASP A 885 -27.04 22.21 -16.03
C ASP A 885 -27.05 22.19 -17.57
N LEU A 886 -26.75 23.36 -18.13
CA LEU A 886 -26.69 23.62 -19.57
C LEU A 886 -25.42 23.05 -20.23
N LEU A 887 -24.40 22.61 -19.46
CA LEU A 887 -23.24 21.92 -20.04
C LEU A 887 -23.62 20.54 -20.58
N HIS A 888 -24.74 19.99 -20.12
CA HIS A 888 -25.32 18.71 -20.54
C HIS A 888 -26.79 18.86 -20.99
N GLY A 889 -27.17 20.01 -21.57
CA GLY A 889 -28.45 20.16 -22.26
C GLY A 889 -29.73 20.10 -21.40
N GLY A 890 -29.66 20.41 -20.09
CA GLY A 890 -30.87 20.65 -19.28
C GLY A 890 -31.74 19.42 -18.95
N TYR A 891 -31.25 18.20 -19.17
CA TYR A 891 -31.88 16.95 -18.70
C TYR A 891 -30.93 16.20 -17.76
N LYS A 892 -31.47 15.70 -16.64
CA LYS A 892 -30.74 14.78 -15.75
C LYS A 892 -30.27 13.56 -16.57
N PHE A 893 -28.98 13.25 -16.56
CA PHE A 893 -28.40 12.20 -17.40
C PHE A 893 -29.21 10.89 -17.34
N PRO A 894 -29.73 10.37 -18.47
CA PRO A 894 -30.44 9.09 -18.47
C PRO A 894 -29.46 7.94 -18.34
N ILE A 895 -29.78 6.95 -17.50
CA ILE A 895 -28.94 5.75 -17.43
C ILE A 895 -29.09 4.93 -18.72
N ARG A 896 -27.95 4.47 -19.26
CA ARG A 896 -27.87 3.73 -20.52
C ARG A 896 -27.17 2.40 -20.37
N GLY A 897 -27.68 1.37 -21.04
CA GLY A 897 -26.98 0.09 -21.09
C GLY A 897 -25.83 0.11 -22.09
N PHE A 898 -26.17 0.24 -23.38
CA PHE A 898 -25.22 0.35 -24.48
C PHE A 898 -25.43 1.66 -25.24
N GLU A 899 -24.34 2.39 -25.47
CA GLU A 899 -24.33 3.68 -26.13
C GLU A 899 -23.65 3.59 -27.50
N TYR A 900 -24.44 3.78 -28.56
CA TYR A 900 -23.96 3.85 -29.93
C TYR A 900 -23.18 5.15 -30.15
N TYR A 901 -22.00 5.03 -30.74
CA TYR A 901 -21.14 6.17 -31.05
C TYR A 901 -20.37 5.93 -32.38
N ASP A 902 -19.14 6.42 -32.50
CA ASP A 902 -18.34 6.49 -33.72
C ASP A 902 -17.91 5.10 -34.23
N GLY A 903 -18.06 4.87 -35.53
CA GLY A 903 -17.79 3.62 -36.22
C GLY A 903 -18.93 2.58 -36.19
N LEU A 904 -18.72 1.44 -36.86
CA LEU A 904 -19.68 0.33 -36.88
C LEU A 904 -19.60 -0.46 -35.58
N VAL A 905 -20.56 -0.25 -34.69
CA VAL A 905 -20.64 -0.88 -33.36
C VAL A 905 -21.99 -1.53 -33.13
N GLY A 906 -22.04 -2.51 -32.23
CA GLY A 906 -23.28 -3.22 -31.97
C GLY A 906 -23.23 -4.16 -30.78
N ALA A 907 -24.39 -4.71 -30.46
CA ALA A 907 -24.60 -5.65 -29.37
C ALA A 907 -25.22 -6.96 -29.89
N ARG A 908 -24.68 -8.09 -29.43
CA ARG A 908 -25.15 -9.46 -29.77
C ARG A 908 -25.34 -10.30 -28.53
N ASN A 909 -26.47 -10.96 -28.42
CA ASN A 909 -26.80 -11.81 -27.29
C ASN A 909 -26.57 -11.10 -25.94
N VAL A 910 -27.26 -9.98 -25.71
CA VAL A 910 -27.12 -9.16 -24.50
C VAL A 910 -28.42 -9.12 -23.69
N ASN A 911 -28.32 -9.38 -22.39
CA ASN A 911 -29.46 -9.33 -21.48
C ASN A 911 -29.45 -8.03 -20.68
N PHE A 912 -30.50 -7.23 -20.82
CA PHE A 912 -30.67 -5.94 -20.13
C PHE A 912 -31.66 -6.05 -18.98
N PHE A 913 -31.26 -5.57 -17.80
CA PHE A 913 -32.08 -5.58 -16.58
C PHE A 913 -32.26 -4.17 -16.01
N ASN A 914 -33.44 -3.89 -15.48
CA ASN A 914 -33.70 -2.74 -14.59
C ASN A 914 -33.37 -1.35 -15.17
N PHE A 915 -33.63 -1.14 -16.46
CA PHE A 915 -33.60 0.20 -17.09
C PHE A 915 -34.99 0.84 -17.05
N THR A 916 -35.48 1.18 -15.85
CA THR A 916 -36.82 1.75 -15.68
C THR A 916 -36.74 3.26 -15.43
N PRO A 917 -37.40 4.12 -16.24
CA PRO A 917 -37.44 5.56 -15.99
C PRO A 917 -38.21 5.87 -14.70
N ASN A 918 -37.85 6.96 -14.03
CA ASN A 918 -38.51 7.40 -12.80
C ASN A 918 -38.54 8.94 -12.68
N ALA A 919 -39.12 9.46 -11.60
CA ALA A 919 -39.23 10.90 -11.36
C ALA A 919 -37.88 11.63 -11.30
N THR A 920 -36.78 10.91 -11.06
CA THR A 920 -35.43 11.47 -11.03
C THR A 920 -34.75 11.42 -12.38
N ARG A 921 -34.90 10.40 -13.22
CA ARG A 921 -34.23 10.36 -14.54
C ARG A 921 -34.89 9.39 -15.50
N GLN A 922 -34.65 9.61 -16.79
CA GLN A 922 -35.01 8.67 -17.85
C GLN A 922 -34.03 7.49 -17.89
N ALA A 923 -34.43 6.40 -18.55
CA ALA A 923 -33.62 5.19 -18.66
C ALA A 923 -33.89 4.47 -19.97
N GLY A 924 -32.83 3.90 -20.58
CA GLY A 924 -32.94 3.06 -21.75
C GLY A 924 -31.81 2.04 -21.82
N ALA A 925 -32.10 0.80 -22.16
CA ALA A 925 -31.08 -0.21 -22.39
C ALA A 925 -30.17 0.17 -23.56
N LEU A 926 -30.71 0.84 -24.58
CA LEU A 926 -30.01 1.32 -25.76
C LEU A 926 -30.20 2.83 -25.96
N GLY A 927 -29.14 3.51 -26.37
CA GLY A 927 -29.15 4.94 -26.71
C GLY A 927 -27.91 5.35 -27.52
N TYR A 928 -27.78 6.63 -27.85
CA TYR A 928 -26.62 7.21 -28.55
C TYR A 928 -25.80 8.14 -27.64
N LEU A 929 -24.54 8.43 -27.99
CA LEU A 929 -23.72 9.41 -27.27
C LEU A 929 -24.30 10.82 -27.43
N ARG A 930 -24.64 11.47 -26.31
CA ARG A 930 -25.23 12.82 -26.30
C ARG A 930 -24.29 13.89 -26.85
N ASN A 931 -24.84 15.00 -27.38
CA ASN A 931 -24.07 16.18 -27.81
C ASN A 931 -23.01 15.81 -28.85
N ASN A 932 -23.32 14.82 -29.70
CA ASN A 932 -22.37 14.23 -30.62
C ASN A 932 -22.35 14.99 -31.95
N ARG A 933 -21.18 15.53 -32.29
CA ARG A 933 -20.95 16.22 -33.56
C ARG A 933 -20.59 15.28 -34.71
N LEU A 934 -20.19 14.05 -34.41
CA LEU A 934 -19.78 13.05 -35.39
C LEU A 934 -20.98 12.20 -35.82
N SER A 935 -21.32 12.22 -37.11
CA SER A 935 -22.39 11.37 -37.66
C SER A 935 -22.18 9.91 -37.28
N LEU A 936 -23.23 9.26 -36.78
CA LEU A 936 -23.20 7.82 -36.49
C LEU A 936 -23.28 7.01 -37.80
N VAL A 937 -22.82 5.76 -37.71
CA VAL A 937 -22.93 4.77 -38.79
C VAL A 937 -24.35 4.14 -38.76
N PRO A 938 -25.16 4.26 -39.83
CA PRO A 938 -26.54 3.77 -39.83
C PRO A 938 -26.69 2.24 -39.79
N GLN A 939 -25.58 1.50 -39.89
CA GLN A 939 -25.47 0.04 -39.83
C GLN A 939 -25.12 -0.45 -38.42
N ASN A 940 -24.95 0.46 -37.46
CA ASN A 940 -24.96 0.11 -36.04
C ASN A 940 -26.15 -0.79 -35.74
N PHE A 941 -26.00 -1.77 -34.86
CA PHE A 941 -27.01 -2.82 -34.76
C PHE A 941 -27.22 -3.39 -33.36
N LEU A 942 -28.38 -4.03 -33.23
CA LEU A 942 -28.71 -4.99 -32.18
C LEU A 942 -29.12 -6.28 -32.88
N GLU A 943 -28.52 -7.41 -32.52
CA GLU A 943 -28.82 -8.69 -33.16
C GLU A 943 -29.75 -9.57 -32.33
N GLU A 944 -29.35 -9.87 -31.10
CA GLU A 944 -30.09 -10.69 -30.15
C GLU A 944 -30.02 -10.04 -28.77
N ALA A 945 -31.15 -9.89 -28.09
CA ALA A 945 -31.20 -9.33 -26.75
C ALA A 945 -32.46 -9.76 -25.99
N THR A 946 -32.39 -9.65 -24.66
CA THR A 946 -33.57 -9.75 -23.78
C THR A 946 -33.67 -8.53 -22.88
N PHE A 947 -34.90 -8.16 -22.52
CA PHE A 947 -35.19 -7.00 -21.67
C PHE A 947 -36.06 -7.45 -20.50
N SER A 948 -35.56 -7.28 -19.28
CA SER A 948 -36.26 -7.63 -18.03
C SER A 948 -36.38 -6.39 -17.15
N SER A 949 -37.62 -5.91 -16.94
CA SER A 949 -37.86 -4.63 -16.24
C SER A 949 -37.03 -3.48 -16.83
N ALA A 950 -36.90 -3.46 -18.15
CA ALA A 950 -36.01 -2.54 -18.87
C ALA A 950 -36.75 -1.92 -20.05
N ASN A 951 -36.71 -0.60 -20.13
CA ASN A 951 -37.10 0.14 -21.33
C ASN A 951 -36.05 -0.13 -22.43
N PRO A 952 -36.42 -0.74 -23.57
CA PRO A 952 -35.44 -1.15 -24.58
C PRO A 952 -34.63 0.02 -25.15
N VAL A 953 -35.28 1.16 -25.38
CA VAL A 953 -34.68 2.33 -26.02
C VAL A 953 -35.15 3.59 -25.31
N TYR A 954 -34.22 4.51 -25.09
CA TYR A 954 -34.55 5.90 -24.79
C TYR A 954 -33.52 6.82 -25.45
N GLN A 955 -34.00 7.84 -26.13
CA GLN A 955 -33.18 8.83 -26.83
C GLN A 955 -33.64 10.24 -26.48
N GLU A 956 -32.74 11.17 -26.26
CA GLU A 956 -33.12 12.58 -26.12
C GLU A 956 -33.55 13.17 -27.45
N ASN A 957 -34.10 14.39 -27.40
CA ASN A 957 -34.30 15.17 -28.62
C ASN A 957 -32.95 15.52 -29.22
N PRO A 958 -32.75 15.33 -30.54
CA PRO A 958 -31.49 15.65 -31.16
C PRO A 958 -31.25 17.16 -31.17
N GLU A 959 -30.03 17.58 -30.82
CA GLU A 959 -29.65 18.99 -30.88
C GLU A 959 -29.43 19.44 -32.33
N ALA A 960 -30.00 20.59 -32.71
CA ALA A 960 -30.04 21.04 -34.11
C ALA A 960 -28.66 21.32 -34.74
N ASN A 961 -27.63 21.57 -33.93
CA ASN A 961 -26.23 21.82 -34.35
C ASN A 961 -25.29 20.66 -33.97
N ARG A 962 -25.85 19.46 -33.82
CA ARG A 962 -25.13 18.21 -33.54
C ARG A 962 -25.47 17.17 -34.59
N ASP A 963 -24.64 17.13 -35.64
CA ASP A 963 -24.87 16.24 -36.79
C ASP A 963 -24.93 14.75 -36.40
N GLY A 964 -24.24 14.34 -35.34
CA GLY A 964 -24.31 13.00 -34.75
C GLY A 964 -25.67 12.70 -34.16
N ASP A 965 -26.18 13.58 -33.29
CA ASP A 965 -27.51 13.45 -32.68
C ASP A 965 -28.59 13.35 -33.77
N LEU A 966 -28.49 14.17 -34.82
CA LEU A 966 -29.42 14.16 -35.96
C LEU A 966 -29.35 12.88 -36.81
N SER A 967 -28.26 12.11 -36.71
CA SER A 967 -27.95 10.97 -37.58
C SER A 967 -28.06 9.61 -36.88
N ALA A 968 -28.49 9.59 -35.61
CA ALA A 968 -28.54 8.37 -34.80
C ALA A 968 -29.58 7.35 -35.32
N VAL A 969 -29.07 6.23 -35.81
CA VAL A 969 -29.83 5.09 -36.32
C VAL A 969 -29.13 3.80 -35.92
N PHE A 970 -29.91 2.78 -35.54
CA PHE A 970 -29.42 1.41 -35.49
C PHE A 970 -30.43 0.43 -36.09
N VAL A 971 -29.95 -0.71 -36.57
CA VAL A 971 -30.74 -1.80 -37.15
C VAL A 971 -31.05 -2.82 -36.05
N ASP A 972 -32.32 -3.10 -35.84
CA ASP A 972 -32.78 -4.23 -35.04
C ASP A 972 -32.83 -5.48 -35.93
N VAL A 973 -31.69 -6.18 -36.00
CA VAL A 973 -31.47 -7.28 -36.94
C VAL A 973 -32.40 -8.45 -36.63
N GLY A 974 -32.51 -8.84 -35.35
CA GLY A 974 -33.38 -9.95 -34.91
C GLY A 974 -34.84 -9.57 -34.73
N GLY A 975 -35.17 -8.28 -34.66
CA GLY A 975 -36.55 -7.80 -34.45
C GLY A 975 -36.98 -7.80 -32.97
N VAL A 976 -36.04 -7.95 -32.04
CA VAL A 976 -36.32 -8.09 -30.60
C VAL A 976 -36.79 -6.80 -29.94
N VAL A 977 -36.50 -5.65 -30.55
CA VAL A 977 -36.95 -4.33 -30.08
C VAL A 977 -38.21 -3.90 -30.82
N THR A 978 -38.16 -3.94 -32.14
CA THR A 978 -39.17 -3.39 -33.05
C THR A 978 -40.34 -4.34 -33.30
N GLY A 979 -40.19 -5.63 -32.94
CA GLY A 979 -41.14 -6.70 -33.26
C GLY A 979 -41.03 -7.23 -34.69
N THR A 980 -40.12 -6.71 -35.52
CA THR A 980 -39.91 -7.17 -36.89
C THR A 980 -38.44 -7.07 -37.29
N ALA A 981 -37.85 -8.19 -37.69
CA ALA A 981 -36.45 -8.26 -38.08
C ALA A 981 -36.08 -7.27 -39.21
N GLY A 982 -34.90 -6.66 -39.09
CA GLY A 982 -34.30 -5.79 -40.09
C GLY A 982 -34.87 -4.37 -40.17
N LYS A 983 -35.75 -3.98 -39.24
CA LYS A 983 -36.23 -2.59 -39.11
C LYS A 983 -35.16 -1.71 -38.44
N SER A 984 -35.24 -0.41 -38.69
CA SER A 984 -34.37 0.57 -38.04
C SER A 984 -35.08 1.27 -36.90
N VAL A 985 -34.36 1.46 -35.79
CA VAL A 985 -34.72 2.40 -34.74
C VAL A 985 -33.97 3.69 -35.02
N VAL A 986 -34.71 4.77 -35.14
CA VAL A 986 -34.22 6.07 -35.62
C VAL A 986 -34.55 7.12 -34.57
N VAL A 987 -33.60 8.01 -34.28
CA VAL A 987 -33.84 9.18 -33.44
C VAL A 987 -35.05 9.97 -33.92
N ASN A 988 -35.78 10.63 -33.03
CA ASN A 988 -36.95 11.42 -33.38
C ASN A 988 -36.57 12.69 -34.18
N ASN A 989 -36.24 12.49 -35.45
CA ASN A 989 -35.81 13.50 -36.40
C ASN A 989 -36.75 13.48 -37.63
N PRO A 990 -37.48 14.58 -37.91
CA PRO A 990 -38.36 14.69 -39.07
C PRO A 990 -37.71 14.39 -40.42
N PHE A 991 -36.41 14.64 -40.57
CA PHE A 991 -35.71 14.38 -41.83
C PHE A 991 -35.61 12.88 -42.15
N LEU A 992 -35.49 12.03 -41.13
CA LEU A 992 -35.32 10.57 -41.27
C LEU A 992 -36.63 9.78 -41.20
N ASN A 993 -37.74 10.42 -40.80
CA ASN A 993 -38.97 9.75 -40.37
C ASN A 993 -39.91 9.23 -41.49
N LYS A 994 -39.45 9.12 -42.74
CA LYS A 994 -40.31 8.70 -43.85
C LYS A 994 -40.90 7.32 -43.58
N ASP A 995 -42.22 7.20 -43.69
CA ASP A 995 -42.96 5.94 -43.47
C ASP A 995 -42.71 5.28 -42.10
N CYS A 996 -42.30 6.06 -41.09
CA CYS A 996 -41.97 5.56 -39.77
C CYS A 996 -43.14 5.68 -38.77
N THR A 997 -43.10 4.88 -37.71
CA THR A 997 -44.04 4.96 -36.59
C THR A 997 -43.34 5.46 -35.34
N LEU A 998 -43.85 6.51 -34.70
CA LEU A 998 -43.32 7.04 -33.45
C LEU A 998 -43.65 6.09 -32.28
N LYS A 999 -42.62 5.77 -31.48
CA LYS A 999 -42.75 5.17 -30.15
C LYS A 999 -42.43 6.26 -29.12
N ALA A 1000 -43.49 6.91 -28.62
CA ALA A 1000 -43.37 8.07 -27.74
C ALA A 1000 -42.54 7.79 -26.47
N GLU A 1001 -42.69 6.60 -25.88
CA GLU A 1001 -41.95 6.19 -24.66
C GLU A 1001 -40.44 6.08 -24.88
N TRP A 1002 -39.99 5.87 -26.12
CA TRP A 1002 -38.57 5.81 -26.47
C TRP A 1002 -38.03 7.15 -26.97
N ASN A 1003 -38.93 8.09 -27.26
CA ASN A 1003 -38.67 9.25 -28.10
C ASN A 1003 -37.90 8.85 -29.37
N SER A 1004 -38.35 7.78 -30.04
CA SER A 1004 -37.70 7.18 -31.20
C SER A 1004 -38.72 6.65 -32.19
N LEU A 1005 -38.30 6.49 -33.44
CA LEU A 1005 -39.11 6.05 -34.57
C LEU A 1005 -38.73 4.62 -34.96
N ILE A 1006 -39.72 3.79 -35.27
CA ILE A 1006 -39.54 2.51 -35.93
C ILE A 1006 -39.77 2.71 -37.43
N CYS A 1007 -38.72 2.47 -38.21
CA CYS A 1007 -38.69 2.79 -39.63
C CYS A 1007 -38.53 1.53 -40.50
N PRO A 1008 -39.34 1.37 -41.56
CA PRO A 1008 -39.16 0.31 -42.55
C PRO A 1008 -38.03 0.61 -43.54
N ASN A 1009 -37.63 1.88 -43.64
CA ASN A 1009 -36.58 2.34 -44.52
C ASN A 1009 -35.20 1.88 -44.03
N GLN A 1010 -34.27 1.79 -44.97
CA GLN A 1010 -32.87 1.55 -44.68
C GLN A 1010 -32.04 2.78 -45.04
N TYR A 1011 -30.95 2.94 -44.31
CA TYR A 1011 -30.17 4.17 -44.29
C TYR A 1011 -28.74 3.92 -44.75
N THR A 1012 -28.07 4.99 -45.17
CA THR A 1012 -26.65 5.02 -45.60
C THR A 1012 -26.03 6.35 -45.17
N SER A 1013 -24.71 6.45 -45.20
CA SER A 1013 -24.01 7.69 -44.85
C SER A 1013 -23.76 8.53 -46.08
N PHE A 1014 -24.24 9.78 -46.07
CA PHE A 1014 -23.91 10.79 -47.06
C PHE A 1014 -22.80 11.69 -46.52
N GLY A 1015 -21.82 12.01 -47.35
CA GLY A 1015 -20.78 12.99 -47.06
C GLY A 1015 -20.61 13.99 -48.18
N LEU A 1016 -20.38 15.25 -47.82
CA LEU A 1016 -19.97 16.32 -48.74
C LEU A 1016 -18.69 16.94 -48.21
N GLU A 1017 -17.70 17.10 -49.08
CA GLU A 1017 -16.39 17.64 -48.76
C GLU A 1017 -15.97 18.67 -49.82
N ARG A 1018 -15.44 19.81 -49.38
CA ARG A 1018 -14.71 20.74 -50.24
C ARG A 1018 -13.26 20.28 -50.38
N VAL A 1019 -12.82 20.06 -51.61
CA VAL A 1019 -11.44 19.64 -51.89
C VAL A 1019 -10.63 20.85 -52.38
N GLY A 1020 -9.67 21.31 -51.57
CA GLY A 1020 -8.82 22.48 -51.88
C GLY A 1020 -9.50 23.83 -51.67
N GLY A 1021 -8.72 24.91 -51.52
CA GLY A 1021 -9.18 26.28 -51.19
C GLY A 1021 -9.27 26.59 -49.68
N SER A 1022 -9.79 27.75 -49.31
CA SER A 1022 -10.06 28.17 -47.91
C SER A 1022 -11.56 28.46 -47.67
N GLY A 1023 -12.01 28.38 -46.41
CA GLY A 1023 -13.40 28.64 -45.99
C GLY A 1023 -14.22 27.38 -45.62
N GLY A 1024 -15.19 27.52 -44.72
CA GLY A 1024 -16.13 26.46 -44.34
C GLY A 1024 -17.25 26.26 -45.37
N ILE A 1025 -17.86 25.07 -45.39
CA ILE A 1025 -18.99 24.73 -46.29
C ILE A 1025 -20.34 24.77 -45.56
N VAL A 1026 -20.29 24.97 -44.25
CA VAL A 1026 -21.41 24.93 -43.31
C VAL A 1026 -22.02 26.33 -43.12
N PRO A 1027 -23.33 26.43 -42.83
CA PRO A 1027 -24.29 25.33 -42.78
C PRO A 1027 -24.54 24.70 -44.16
N VAL A 1028 -24.78 23.39 -44.20
CA VAL A 1028 -25.18 22.66 -45.41
C VAL A 1028 -26.63 22.24 -45.27
N THR A 1029 -27.50 22.69 -46.16
CA THR A 1029 -28.91 22.24 -46.19
C THR A 1029 -29.04 21.01 -47.08
N VAL A 1030 -29.61 19.93 -46.55
CA VAL A 1030 -29.95 18.72 -47.30
C VAL A 1030 -31.47 18.60 -47.34
N ALA A 1031 -32.05 18.52 -48.54
CA ALA A 1031 -33.48 18.45 -48.78
C ALA A 1031 -33.86 17.14 -49.47
N ARG A 1032 -34.86 16.45 -48.95
CA ARG A 1032 -35.50 15.29 -49.60
C ARG A 1032 -36.35 15.72 -50.79
N ALA A 1033 -36.65 14.77 -51.67
CA ALA A 1033 -37.52 14.99 -52.83
C ALA A 1033 -38.95 15.45 -52.48
N ASP A 1034 -39.43 15.18 -51.26
CA ASP A 1034 -40.73 15.62 -50.75
C ASP A 1034 -40.68 16.96 -49.99
N GLY A 1035 -39.54 17.65 -50.02
CA GLY A 1035 -39.38 19.00 -49.48
C GLY A 1035 -38.96 19.07 -48.01
N VAL A 1036 -38.84 17.94 -47.30
CA VAL A 1036 -38.32 17.92 -45.92
C VAL A 1036 -36.81 18.22 -45.91
N THR A 1037 -36.37 19.12 -45.03
CA THR A 1037 -34.98 19.60 -44.98
C THR A 1037 -34.31 19.36 -43.63
N GLN A 1038 -33.00 19.17 -43.64
CA GLN A 1038 -32.11 19.20 -42.47
C GLN A 1038 -30.91 20.10 -42.76
N THR A 1039 -30.43 20.79 -41.73
CA THR A 1039 -29.22 21.61 -41.80
C THR A 1039 -28.11 20.93 -41.03
N LEU A 1040 -26.92 20.85 -41.63
CA LEU A 1040 -25.72 20.25 -41.04
C LEU A 1040 -24.71 21.34 -40.68
N SER A 1041 -24.09 21.19 -39.50
CA SER A 1041 -23.14 22.15 -38.93
C SER A 1041 -21.68 21.70 -39.01
N GLY A 1042 -21.42 20.43 -39.34
CA GLY A 1042 -20.07 19.86 -39.33
C GLY A 1042 -19.48 19.75 -37.92
N THR A 1043 -18.22 19.34 -37.83
CA THR A 1043 -17.54 19.09 -36.55
C THR A 1043 -17.04 20.36 -35.84
N ASP A 1044 -16.75 21.43 -36.59
CA ASP A 1044 -16.09 22.67 -36.14
C ASP A 1044 -16.94 23.94 -36.39
N ASP A 1045 -18.26 23.78 -36.49
CA ASP A 1045 -19.34 24.78 -36.64
C ASP A 1045 -19.19 25.83 -37.77
N ALA A 1046 -18.08 26.59 -37.84
CA ALA A 1046 -17.86 27.67 -38.81
C ALA A 1046 -16.77 27.37 -39.86
N ASN A 1047 -15.84 26.45 -39.57
CA ASN A 1047 -14.68 26.18 -40.42
C ASN A 1047 -14.69 24.78 -41.06
N SER A 1048 -15.72 23.97 -40.82
CA SER A 1048 -15.79 22.62 -41.36
C SER A 1048 -15.76 22.62 -42.89
N SER A 1049 -14.78 21.89 -43.44
CA SER A 1049 -14.63 21.65 -44.87
C SER A 1049 -15.43 20.44 -45.36
N ASN A 1050 -16.01 19.67 -44.44
CA ASN A 1050 -16.86 18.53 -44.74
C ASN A 1050 -18.06 18.45 -43.78
N VAL A 1051 -19.08 17.72 -44.21
CA VAL A 1051 -20.23 17.31 -43.40
C VAL A 1051 -20.56 15.85 -43.68
N TRP A 1052 -21.08 15.18 -42.68
CA TRP A 1052 -21.57 13.81 -42.77
C TRP A 1052 -22.94 13.71 -42.13
N SER A 1053 -23.84 12.92 -42.70
CA SER A 1053 -25.12 12.61 -42.08
C SER A 1053 -25.69 11.29 -42.57
N THR A 1054 -26.55 10.70 -41.76
CA THR A 1054 -27.38 9.57 -42.14
C THR A 1054 -28.49 10.03 -43.10
N VAL A 1055 -28.72 9.30 -44.18
CA VAL A 1055 -29.79 9.55 -45.15
C VAL A 1055 -30.50 8.24 -45.53
N ILE A 1056 -31.75 8.33 -46.00
CA ILE A 1056 -32.45 7.17 -46.58
C ILE A 1056 -31.75 6.82 -47.91
N LYS A 1057 -31.40 5.55 -48.10
CA LYS A 1057 -30.74 5.10 -49.34
C LYS A 1057 -31.74 4.91 -50.49
N ASN A 1058 -31.23 4.79 -51.71
CA ASN A 1058 -32.02 4.66 -52.94
C ASN A 1058 -32.99 5.84 -53.14
N ALA A 1059 -32.53 7.04 -52.81
CA ALA A 1059 -33.34 8.25 -52.80
C ALA A 1059 -32.59 9.45 -53.39
N ALA A 1060 -33.36 10.49 -53.71
CA ALA A 1060 -32.85 11.73 -54.27
C ALA A 1060 -32.88 12.88 -53.27
N TYR A 1061 -31.82 13.68 -53.27
CA TYR A 1061 -31.59 14.81 -52.38
C TYR A 1061 -31.13 16.04 -53.15
N THR A 1062 -31.54 17.23 -52.69
CA THR A 1062 -30.93 18.50 -53.07
C THR A 1062 -30.03 18.95 -51.93
N VAL A 1063 -28.78 19.28 -52.21
CA VAL A 1063 -27.79 19.68 -51.21
C VAL A 1063 -27.34 21.09 -51.53
N THR A 1064 -27.43 22.00 -50.57
CA THR A 1064 -27.08 23.41 -50.71
C THR A 1064 -26.04 23.78 -49.67
N PRO A 1065 -24.74 23.74 -50.02
CA PRO A 1065 -23.66 24.18 -49.13
C PRO A 1065 -23.55 25.70 -49.09
N THR A 1066 -22.82 26.21 -48.10
CA THR A 1066 -22.45 27.62 -48.00
C THR A 1066 -21.23 27.92 -48.87
N GLY A 1067 -21.24 29.06 -49.56
CA GLY A 1067 -20.18 29.52 -50.46
C GLY A 1067 -20.26 28.92 -51.87
N THR A 1068 -19.58 29.57 -52.82
CA THR A 1068 -19.46 29.10 -54.20
C THR A 1068 -18.14 28.38 -54.40
N GLN A 1069 -18.17 27.11 -54.80
CA GLN A 1069 -16.98 26.31 -55.09
C GLN A 1069 -17.17 25.50 -56.36
N ASN A 1070 -16.06 25.34 -57.10
CA ASN A 1070 -16.01 24.56 -58.32
C ASN A 1070 -15.32 23.21 -58.12
N ARG A 1071 -15.05 22.81 -56.86
CA ARG A 1071 -14.46 21.51 -56.54
C ARG A 1071 -15.09 20.88 -55.30
N TRP A 1072 -15.82 19.80 -55.50
CA TRP A 1072 -16.51 19.04 -54.45
C TRP A 1072 -16.13 17.57 -54.51
N ARG A 1073 -16.20 16.91 -53.36
CA ARG A 1073 -16.23 15.46 -53.25
C ARG A 1073 -17.47 15.03 -52.52
N LEU A 1074 -18.20 14.10 -53.13
CA LEU A 1074 -19.39 13.51 -52.56
C LEU A 1074 -19.09 12.07 -52.19
N HIS A 1075 -19.66 11.63 -51.07
CA HIS A 1075 -19.48 10.30 -50.54
C HIS A 1075 -20.84 9.66 -50.26
N LEU A 1076 -20.97 8.40 -50.65
CA LEU A 1076 -21.92 7.44 -50.11
C LEU A 1076 -21.07 6.38 -49.42
N ARG A 1077 -21.27 6.16 -48.12
CA ARG A 1077 -20.58 5.11 -47.34
C ARG A 1077 -21.56 4.20 -46.63
N ASN A 1078 -21.09 3.01 -46.30
CA ASN A 1078 -21.87 1.97 -45.64
C ASN A 1078 -23.11 1.55 -46.44
N GLY A 1079 -23.03 1.59 -47.77
CA GLY A 1079 -24.02 1.01 -48.66
C GLY A 1079 -23.73 -0.45 -48.99
N LYS A 1080 -24.60 -1.06 -49.77
CA LYS A 1080 -24.39 -2.37 -50.41
C LYS A 1080 -24.32 -2.20 -51.93
N PRO A 1081 -23.74 -3.16 -52.66
CA PRO A 1081 -23.83 -3.21 -54.12
C PRO A 1081 -25.22 -2.83 -54.66
N SER A 1082 -25.24 -1.97 -55.69
CA SER A 1082 -26.45 -1.45 -56.35
C SER A 1082 -27.26 -0.42 -55.56
N GLU A 1083 -26.89 -0.10 -54.32
CA GLU A 1083 -27.50 1.01 -53.58
C GLU A 1083 -27.00 2.36 -54.07
N TRP A 1084 -27.87 3.37 -54.05
CA TRP A 1084 -27.56 4.66 -54.66
C TRP A 1084 -28.12 5.87 -53.92
N LEU A 1085 -27.53 7.04 -54.22
CA LEU A 1085 -28.04 8.36 -53.88
C LEU A 1085 -27.99 9.24 -55.14
N ARG A 1086 -29.08 9.96 -55.43
CA ARG A 1086 -29.05 11.03 -56.43
C ARG A 1086 -28.94 12.37 -55.71
N VAL A 1087 -27.91 13.14 -56.00
CA VAL A 1087 -27.65 14.43 -55.35
C VAL A 1087 -27.71 15.54 -56.39
N ALA A 1088 -28.49 16.57 -56.11
CA ALA A 1088 -28.53 17.82 -56.87
C ALA A 1088 -27.77 18.92 -56.10
N LEU A 1089 -26.75 19.50 -56.71
CA LEU A 1089 -25.94 20.59 -56.14
C LEU A 1089 -26.12 21.88 -56.96
N PRO A 1090 -26.12 23.07 -56.34
CA PRO A 1090 -25.95 24.33 -57.04
C PRO A 1090 -24.66 24.31 -57.88
N TRP A 1091 -24.76 24.69 -59.15
CA TRP A 1091 -23.61 24.71 -60.06
C TRP A 1091 -23.73 25.86 -61.05
N SER A 1092 -22.77 26.78 -61.00
CA SER A 1092 -22.76 28.02 -61.80
C SER A 1092 -21.93 27.91 -63.08
N ALA A 1093 -20.98 26.98 -63.17
CA ALA A 1093 -20.15 26.83 -64.35
C ALA A 1093 -20.94 26.18 -65.50
N ALA A 1094 -20.67 26.62 -66.74
CA ALA A 1094 -21.33 26.10 -67.94
C ALA A 1094 -20.99 24.63 -68.23
N THR A 1095 -19.89 24.13 -67.67
CA THR A 1095 -19.45 22.74 -67.78
C THR A 1095 -19.11 22.17 -66.40
N ALA A 1096 -19.15 20.85 -66.29
CA ALA A 1096 -18.74 20.11 -65.11
C ALA A 1096 -17.92 18.89 -65.55
N TYR A 1097 -16.87 18.58 -64.80
CA TYR A 1097 -15.99 17.44 -65.02
C TYR A 1097 -16.10 16.55 -63.79
N ILE A 1098 -16.72 15.37 -63.94
CA ILE A 1098 -16.99 14.47 -62.82
C ILE A 1098 -16.18 13.21 -63.02
N TYR A 1099 -15.48 12.79 -61.97
CA TYR A 1099 -14.65 11.60 -61.93
C TYR A 1099 -15.13 10.67 -60.83
N ARG A 1100 -15.12 9.37 -61.12
CA ARG A 1100 -15.53 8.36 -60.15
C ARG A 1100 -14.37 7.86 -59.29
N ASP A 1101 -14.68 7.51 -58.04
CA ASP A 1101 -13.87 6.67 -57.16
C ASP A 1101 -12.42 7.16 -56.93
N TRP A 1102 -12.27 8.40 -56.44
CA TRP A 1102 -11.01 9.00 -55.96
C TRP A 1102 -9.92 9.13 -57.02
N TRP A 1103 -10.20 8.74 -58.26
CA TRP A 1103 -9.26 8.67 -59.35
C TRP A 1103 -9.64 9.66 -60.46
N VAL A 1104 -9.03 10.84 -60.38
CA VAL A 1104 -9.18 11.92 -61.36
C VAL A 1104 -8.35 11.60 -62.60
N ASP A 1105 -8.96 10.87 -63.53
CA ASP A 1105 -8.39 10.45 -64.80
C ASP A 1105 -9.48 10.40 -65.88
N ASN A 1106 -9.15 10.70 -67.13
CA ASN A 1106 -10.14 10.69 -68.21
C ASN A 1106 -10.81 9.33 -68.43
N ARG A 1107 -10.18 8.22 -68.04
CA ARG A 1107 -10.78 6.86 -68.05
C ARG A 1107 -11.95 6.72 -67.07
N ASN A 1108 -11.96 7.54 -66.02
CA ASN A 1108 -12.95 7.54 -64.96
C ASN A 1108 -13.93 8.73 -65.06
N ARG A 1109 -13.88 9.48 -66.15
CA ARG A 1109 -14.74 10.64 -66.39
C ARG A 1109 -16.15 10.19 -66.76
N LEU A 1110 -17.15 10.77 -66.09
CA LEU A 1110 -18.56 10.51 -66.35
C LEU A 1110 -19.04 11.26 -67.59
N GLY A 1111 -19.97 10.66 -68.34
CA GLY A 1111 -20.64 11.29 -69.47
C GLY A 1111 -21.85 12.12 -69.07
N ALA A 1112 -22.30 13.04 -69.93
CA ALA A 1112 -23.56 13.75 -69.71
C ALA A 1112 -24.76 12.87 -70.10
N ALA A 1113 -25.79 12.83 -69.26
CA ALA A 1113 -27.09 12.27 -69.58
C ALA A 1113 -27.98 13.31 -70.31
N LEU A 1114 -28.81 12.83 -71.23
CA LEU A 1114 -29.79 13.63 -71.99
C LEU A 1114 -31.00 14.03 -71.13
N SER A 1115 -31.31 13.26 -70.09
CA SER A 1115 -32.41 13.53 -69.15
C SER A 1115 -32.12 13.02 -67.74
N LEU A 1116 -32.90 13.48 -66.75
CA LEU A 1116 -32.85 12.91 -65.40
C LEU A 1116 -33.25 11.43 -65.37
N THR A 1117 -34.19 11.01 -66.22
CA THR A 1117 -34.59 9.60 -66.35
C THR A 1117 -33.41 8.73 -66.81
N GLU A 1118 -32.62 9.21 -67.77
CA GLU A 1118 -31.41 8.51 -68.21
C GLU A 1118 -30.34 8.47 -67.12
N LEU A 1119 -30.16 9.57 -66.38
CA LEU A 1119 -29.26 9.59 -65.21
C LEU A 1119 -29.69 8.56 -64.17
N ASP A 1120 -30.98 8.47 -63.87
CA ASP A 1120 -31.54 7.51 -62.92
C ASP A 1120 -31.38 6.06 -63.38
N ALA A 1121 -31.47 5.80 -64.68
CA ALA A 1121 -31.23 4.47 -65.25
C ALA A 1121 -29.73 4.12 -65.39
N SER A 1122 -28.84 5.11 -65.30
CA SER A 1122 -27.39 4.90 -65.49
C SER A 1122 -26.75 4.02 -64.41
N THR A 1123 -25.56 3.51 -64.71
CA THR A 1123 -24.75 2.70 -63.79
C THR A 1123 -23.88 3.59 -62.87
N GLY A 1124 -24.27 4.85 -62.67
CA GLY A 1124 -23.47 5.87 -61.98
C GLY A 1124 -22.30 6.37 -62.81
N ASP A 1125 -22.35 6.18 -64.12
CA ASP A 1125 -21.37 6.60 -65.13
C ASP A 1125 -21.77 7.91 -65.83
N LYS A 1126 -22.88 8.53 -65.41
CA LYS A 1126 -23.41 9.76 -66.00
C LYS A 1126 -23.69 10.86 -64.97
N TYR A 1127 -23.76 12.10 -65.44
CA TYR A 1127 -24.22 13.29 -64.71
C TYR A 1127 -25.19 14.12 -65.56
N ARG A 1128 -25.94 15.05 -64.96
CA ARG A 1128 -26.81 15.98 -65.70
C ARG A 1128 -26.67 17.40 -65.15
N LEU A 1129 -26.46 18.38 -66.04
CA LEU A 1129 -26.50 19.80 -65.70
C LEU A 1129 -27.81 20.41 -66.22
N GLU A 1130 -28.70 20.85 -65.34
CA GLU A 1130 -30.02 21.36 -65.71
C GLU A 1130 -30.53 22.39 -64.69
N GLY A 1131 -31.03 23.53 -65.16
CA GLY A 1131 -31.65 24.54 -64.29
C GLY A 1131 -30.72 25.11 -63.20
N GLY A 1132 -29.44 25.30 -63.51
CA GLY A 1132 -28.43 25.79 -62.54
C GLY A 1132 -28.03 24.77 -61.46
N LYS A 1133 -28.41 23.50 -61.64
CA LYS A 1133 -28.08 22.40 -60.74
C LYS A 1133 -27.32 21.29 -61.46
N LEU A 1134 -26.33 20.74 -60.78
CA LEU A 1134 -25.62 19.53 -61.18
C LEU A 1134 -26.21 18.32 -60.44
N TYR A 1135 -26.77 17.39 -61.20
CA TYR A 1135 -27.33 16.14 -60.72
C TYR A 1135 -26.33 15.00 -60.90
N LEU A 1136 -26.10 14.28 -59.82
CA LEU A 1136 -25.09 13.24 -59.69
C LEU A 1136 -25.75 11.98 -59.13
N LYS A 1137 -25.39 10.80 -59.66
CA LYS A 1137 -25.82 9.52 -59.11
C LYS A 1137 -24.63 8.79 -58.50
N LEU A 1138 -24.54 8.78 -57.18
CA LEU A 1138 -23.62 7.92 -56.44
C LEU A 1138 -24.23 6.52 -56.42
N LEU A 1139 -23.59 5.55 -57.06
CA LEU A 1139 -24.00 4.14 -57.06
C LEU A 1139 -22.86 3.29 -56.51
N VAL A 1140 -23.12 2.48 -55.49
CA VAL A 1140 -22.15 1.50 -55.00
C VAL A 1140 -21.94 0.43 -56.07
N LYS A 1141 -20.70 0.24 -56.50
CA LYS A 1141 -20.36 -0.74 -57.54
C LYS A 1141 -20.67 -2.15 -57.06
N ASN A 1142 -21.10 -3.00 -57.99
CA ASN A 1142 -21.25 -4.42 -57.73
C ASN A 1142 -19.89 -5.13 -57.81
N GLN A 1143 -19.05 -4.88 -56.80
CA GLN A 1143 -17.71 -5.44 -56.66
C GLN A 1143 -17.50 -5.91 -55.21
N PRO A 1144 -16.69 -6.97 -54.99
CA PRO A 1144 -16.32 -7.39 -53.64
C PRO A 1144 -15.70 -6.24 -52.85
N ASN A 1145 -16.08 -6.09 -51.59
CA ASN A 1145 -15.59 -5.07 -50.65
C ASN A 1145 -15.95 -3.61 -51.00
N TYR A 1146 -16.89 -3.37 -51.92
CA TYR A 1146 -17.46 -2.04 -52.14
C TYR A 1146 -18.71 -1.86 -51.26
N ASP A 1147 -18.56 -1.05 -50.22
CA ASP A 1147 -19.65 -0.51 -49.40
C ASP A 1147 -19.76 1.03 -49.56
N TRP A 1148 -19.15 1.58 -50.60
CA TRP A 1148 -19.05 3.01 -50.81
C TRP A 1148 -19.12 3.39 -52.30
N ALA A 1149 -19.41 4.67 -52.55
CA ALA A 1149 -19.26 5.32 -53.84
C ALA A 1149 -18.78 6.75 -53.61
N ALA A 1150 -17.89 7.26 -54.46
CA ALA A 1150 -17.45 8.64 -54.37
C ALA A 1150 -17.36 9.30 -55.75
N LEU A 1151 -17.63 10.60 -55.79
CA LEU A 1151 -17.53 11.42 -57.00
C LEU A 1151 -16.71 12.67 -56.69
N ASP A 1152 -15.66 12.90 -57.49
CA ASP A 1152 -14.92 14.14 -57.54
C ASP A 1152 -15.54 15.03 -58.64
N VAL A 1153 -16.01 16.21 -58.26
CA VAL A 1153 -16.72 17.15 -59.12
C VAL A 1153 -15.84 18.38 -59.31
N CYS A 1154 -15.52 18.72 -60.55
CA CYS A 1154 -14.55 19.76 -60.89
C CYS A 1154 -15.08 20.73 -61.95
N GLY A 1155 -14.72 22.01 -61.82
CA GLY A 1155 -15.03 23.06 -62.80
C GLY A 1155 -14.09 23.06 -64.01
N THR A 1156 -12.94 22.43 -63.89
CA THR A 1156 -11.91 22.30 -64.94
C THR A 1156 -11.61 20.84 -65.22
N ASP A 1157 -11.15 20.56 -66.44
CA ASP A 1157 -10.74 19.21 -66.83
C ASP A 1157 -9.58 18.73 -65.95
N LEU A 1158 -9.69 17.49 -65.49
CA LEU A 1158 -8.77 16.82 -64.57
C LEU A 1158 -8.57 17.58 -63.25
N CYS A 1159 -9.51 18.45 -62.87
CA CYS A 1159 -9.44 19.26 -61.65
C CYS A 1159 -8.17 20.13 -61.55
N LYS A 1160 -7.61 20.51 -62.70
CA LYS A 1160 -6.38 21.30 -62.83
C LYS A 1160 -6.59 22.78 -62.59
#